data_AF-A0A378K3B3-F1
#
_entry.id   AF-A0A378K3B3-F1
#
_cell.length_a   1.000
_cell.length_b   1.000
_cell.length_c   1.000
_cell.angle_alpha   90.00
_cell.angle_beta   90.00
_cell.angle_gamma   90.00
#
_symmetry.space_group_name_H-M   'P 1'
#
loop_
_entity.id
_entity.type
_entity.pdbx_description
1 polymer ?
#
loop_
_entity_poly.entity_id
_entity_poly.type
_entity_poly.pdbx_seq_one_letter_code
_entity_poly.pdbx_strand_id
1 'polypeptide(L)'
;MVYWVQGNAQQIFKAFDLEWLLRIRDNTFSSETKFLGTEQQASEFISKWQSTGQVPHLAPGTISAANLFLIFGPPYQPFKLAGESLAHYEKQIARHDFAYFNDLQEPCGLTLIYRKDNPSQWFLGLMNNTHLAPEKRVVTLLSGVDLKPYLKPEETVLRVSQAGDELESLLDPINYPFIQYQLKNVIKAETGEIDLGAPCVDALSTYIQFDKSNDTHLKPNGVRERILAYNLFISPNMMWDLLHKKDGLQKELESVQLTDDYRLNKNLLQMIVVFYEEKSLKRNQDLLRDHEFIKDMGALMWDPQQIKLLPELRAKEYDLELVQLILSKEAYYRAFKVLLELGIAQDAPDLYKDPNKLEQLSYINSLTESDCRKLCLIFWAKGKLSLQELTEVVQATQQYPMLATTLVALDQSKRIISIKDLRKHALNPLIHMQKSILHHYINEFEQYGLNKSVLTKLSLEELHDLSSSFRVLKQTGITSSEEYSWVLKKNNQGQILRIFLPELSQIADIEQRKTLVNILYKGVQKGVVSQGKALLEITDKNLYSIALQLHKRFICVKQMQDLRFTNEVIALASEAESLNGLRFRNVIFQVEEQCKGVHERLRKSSTDRDKVSKWQRADEDYRRALYSIAFEGITQPGTDITSKIKQAEKKVLDIVDPEMKSWLHKILVIIANIVITTLTLGVANDIKERHTGNYWFFNQTTSGEKLRTLDKEVQSLIECPDSEIPKLK
;
A
#
# COMPACT_ATOMS: atom_id res chain seq x y z
N MET A 1 -2.25 -11.71 -10.47
CA MET A 1 -2.73 -11.54 -11.86
C MET A 1 -3.20 -12.90 -12.37
N VAL A 2 -4.27 -12.94 -13.18
CA VAL A 2 -4.89 -14.19 -13.66
C VAL A 2 -4.78 -14.29 -15.19
N TYR A 3 -4.40 -15.47 -15.68
CA TYR A 3 -4.23 -15.78 -17.09
C TYR A 3 -5.38 -16.66 -17.58
N TRP A 4 -5.88 -16.38 -18.79
CA TRP A 4 -7.02 -17.08 -19.38
C TRP A 4 -6.67 -17.70 -20.74
N VAL A 5 -6.95 -19.00 -20.89
CA VAL A 5 -6.82 -19.74 -22.15
C VAL A 5 -8.15 -20.45 -22.46
N GLN A 6 -8.65 -20.30 -23.69
CA GLN A 6 -9.89 -20.94 -24.13
C GLN A 6 -9.74 -21.59 -25.51
N GLY A 7 -10.31 -22.78 -25.66
CA GLY A 7 -10.41 -23.53 -26.91
C GLY A 7 -11.33 -24.74 -26.75
N ASN A 8 -11.38 -25.63 -27.75
CA ASN A 8 -11.97 -26.96 -27.55
C ASN A 8 -10.93 -27.97 -27.02
N ALA A 9 -11.37 -29.12 -26.53
CA ALA A 9 -10.46 -30.11 -25.94
C ALA A 9 -9.40 -30.60 -26.94
N GLN A 10 -9.76 -30.76 -28.22
CA GLN A 10 -8.79 -31.13 -29.26
C GLN A 10 -7.67 -30.08 -29.40
N GLN A 11 -8.03 -28.80 -29.50
CA GLN A 11 -7.09 -27.68 -29.63
C GLN A 11 -6.21 -27.55 -28.39
N ILE A 12 -6.79 -27.62 -27.19
CA ILE A 12 -6.05 -27.48 -25.93
C ILE A 12 -5.05 -28.62 -25.78
N PHE A 13 -5.47 -29.88 -25.90
CA PHE A 13 -4.54 -30.99 -25.74
C PHE A 13 -3.45 -30.99 -26.81
N LYS A 14 -3.75 -30.57 -28.03
CA LYS A 14 -2.74 -30.43 -29.09
C LYS A 14 -1.70 -29.36 -28.77
N ALA A 15 -2.14 -28.18 -28.32
CA ALA A 15 -1.27 -27.06 -27.97
C ALA A 15 -0.28 -27.37 -26.82
N PHE A 16 -0.66 -28.27 -25.91
CA PHE A 16 0.18 -28.73 -24.78
C PHE A 16 0.93 -30.05 -25.05
N ASP A 17 0.95 -30.55 -26.28
CA ASP A 17 1.58 -31.84 -26.65
C ASP A 17 0.98 -33.09 -26.01
N LEU A 18 -0.32 -33.04 -25.72
CA LEU A 18 -1.10 -34.10 -25.09
C LEU A 18 -2.08 -34.76 -26.07
N GLU A 19 -1.80 -34.73 -27.38
CA GLU A 19 -2.65 -35.38 -28.41
C GLU A 19 -2.93 -36.86 -28.13
N TRP A 20 -2.04 -37.53 -27.40
CA TRP A 20 -2.22 -38.92 -26.99
C TRP A 20 -3.51 -39.10 -26.18
N LEU A 21 -3.94 -38.12 -25.38
CA LEU A 21 -5.22 -38.16 -24.63
C LEU A 21 -6.45 -38.24 -25.52
N LEU A 22 -6.33 -37.80 -26.78
CA LEU A 22 -7.40 -37.88 -27.78
C LEU A 22 -7.48 -39.26 -28.43
N ARG A 23 -6.44 -40.09 -28.28
CA ARG A 23 -6.26 -41.37 -28.99
C ARG A 23 -6.37 -42.61 -28.10
N ILE A 24 -6.41 -42.44 -26.77
CA ILE A 24 -6.51 -43.57 -25.82
C ILE A 24 -7.84 -44.30 -25.98
N ARG A 25 -7.75 -45.62 -26.14
CA ARG A 25 -8.84 -46.57 -25.96
C ARG A 25 -8.59 -47.30 -24.66
N ASP A 26 -9.09 -46.77 -23.56
CA ASP A 26 -9.09 -47.52 -22.32
C ASP A 26 -10.48 -48.10 -22.09
N ASN A 27 -10.58 -49.43 -22.13
CA ASN A 27 -11.80 -50.14 -21.74
C ASN A 27 -11.95 -50.19 -20.21
N THR A 28 -10.96 -49.70 -19.46
CA THR A 28 -11.05 -49.53 -18.01
C THR A 28 -11.60 -48.15 -17.67
N PHE A 29 -12.90 -47.96 -17.90
CA PHE A 29 -13.62 -46.86 -17.27
C PHE A 29 -13.40 -46.97 -15.76
N SER A 30 -12.86 -45.93 -15.13
CA SER A 30 -12.97 -45.82 -13.69
C SER A 30 -14.46 -45.66 -13.40
N SER A 31 -15.04 -46.67 -12.77
CA SER A 31 -16.47 -46.75 -12.54
C SER A 31 -16.98 -45.66 -11.61
N GLU A 32 -16.10 -44.91 -10.93
CA GLU A 32 -16.44 -43.89 -9.93
C GLU A 32 -15.97 -42.49 -10.32
N THR A 33 -16.86 -41.50 -10.28
CA THR A 33 -16.53 -40.09 -10.51
C THR A 33 -17.13 -39.22 -9.42
N LYS A 34 -16.38 -38.24 -8.90
CA LYS A 34 -16.96 -37.22 -8.00
C LYS A 34 -17.96 -36.38 -8.75
N PHE A 35 -19.13 -36.16 -8.16
CA PHE A 35 -20.24 -35.42 -8.73
C PHE A 35 -20.78 -34.42 -7.72
N LEU A 36 -20.98 -33.18 -8.14
CA LEU A 36 -21.59 -32.12 -7.35
C LEU A 36 -22.97 -31.81 -7.94
N GLY A 37 -24.01 -32.37 -7.31
CA GLY A 37 -25.39 -32.20 -7.70
C GLY A 37 -26.34 -33.09 -6.88
N THR A 38 -27.63 -32.94 -7.13
CA THR A 38 -28.71 -33.73 -6.55
C THR A 38 -28.71 -35.17 -7.06
N GLU A 39 -29.47 -36.06 -6.41
CA GLU A 39 -29.63 -37.45 -6.86
C GLU A 39 -30.29 -37.57 -8.23
N GLN A 40 -31.30 -36.73 -8.47
CA GLN A 40 -31.93 -36.62 -9.77
C GLN A 40 -30.94 -36.17 -10.84
N GLN A 41 -30.15 -35.12 -10.55
CA GLN A 41 -29.11 -34.63 -11.46
C GLN A 41 -28.05 -35.70 -11.72
N ALA A 42 -27.65 -36.50 -10.72
CA ALA A 42 -26.70 -37.59 -10.93
C ALA A 42 -27.26 -38.64 -11.91
N SER A 43 -28.52 -39.03 -11.74
CA SER A 43 -29.19 -40.01 -12.60
C SER A 43 -29.30 -39.51 -14.05
N GLU A 44 -29.69 -38.26 -14.23
CA GLU A 44 -29.75 -37.62 -15.54
C GLU A 44 -28.36 -37.48 -16.18
N PHE A 45 -27.32 -37.22 -15.38
CA PHE A 45 -25.95 -37.06 -15.85
C PHE A 45 -25.42 -38.38 -16.40
N ILE A 46 -25.60 -39.46 -15.63
CA ILE A 46 -25.27 -40.83 -16.05
C ILE A 46 -26.04 -41.19 -17.31
N SER A 47 -27.35 -40.94 -17.35
CA SER A 47 -28.18 -41.25 -18.51
C SER A 47 -27.71 -40.53 -19.78
N LYS A 48 -27.40 -39.22 -19.71
CA LYS A 48 -26.88 -38.48 -20.87
C LYS A 48 -25.57 -39.06 -21.38
N TRP A 49 -24.66 -39.41 -20.47
CA TRP A 49 -23.39 -40.06 -20.81
C TRP A 49 -23.56 -41.45 -21.43
N GLN A 50 -24.53 -42.24 -20.95
CA GLN A 50 -24.82 -43.56 -21.52
C GLN A 50 -25.55 -43.47 -22.88
N SER A 51 -26.42 -42.47 -23.06
CA SER A 51 -27.28 -42.35 -24.23
C SER A 51 -26.55 -41.99 -25.53
N THR A 52 -25.39 -41.33 -25.45
CA THR A 52 -24.68 -40.86 -26.65
C THR A 52 -23.96 -41.96 -27.43
N GLY A 53 -23.89 -43.20 -26.94
CA GLY A 53 -23.31 -44.35 -27.66
C GLY A 53 -21.82 -44.20 -28.04
N GLN A 54 -21.16 -43.11 -27.63
CA GLN A 54 -19.77 -42.76 -27.98
C GLN A 54 -18.79 -43.09 -26.84
N VAL A 55 -18.92 -44.28 -26.25
CA VAL A 55 -18.12 -44.71 -25.10
C VAL A 55 -16.65 -45.11 -25.41
N PRO A 56 -16.09 -45.31 -26.63
CA PRO A 56 -14.80 -46.01 -26.73
C PRO A 56 -13.50 -45.15 -26.75
N HIS A 57 -13.51 -43.84 -26.45
CA HIS A 57 -12.32 -42.96 -26.61
C HIS A 57 -12.10 -41.96 -25.46
N LEU A 58 -11.96 -42.43 -24.22
CA LEU A 58 -11.87 -41.51 -23.08
C LEU A 58 -10.70 -41.85 -22.18
N ALA A 59 -9.81 -40.87 -22.00
CA ALA A 59 -8.79 -40.93 -20.97
C ALA A 59 -9.44 -40.84 -19.57
N PRO A 60 -8.87 -41.51 -18.54
CA PRO A 60 -9.33 -41.38 -17.17
C PRO A 60 -9.48 -39.92 -16.73
N GLY A 61 -10.56 -39.60 -16.02
CA GLY A 61 -10.83 -38.25 -15.53
C GLY A 61 -11.45 -37.27 -16.55
N THR A 62 -11.81 -37.73 -17.76
CA THR A 62 -12.50 -36.85 -18.72
C THR A 62 -13.85 -36.35 -18.22
N ILE A 63 -14.57 -37.17 -17.42
CA ILE A 63 -15.90 -36.84 -16.93
C ILE A 63 -15.89 -35.64 -15.98
N SER A 64 -14.94 -35.60 -15.04
CA SER A 64 -14.75 -34.51 -14.07
C SER A 64 -13.74 -33.45 -14.54
N ALA A 65 -13.26 -33.51 -15.78
CA ALA A 65 -12.14 -32.70 -16.29
C ALA A 65 -10.80 -32.89 -15.54
N ALA A 66 -10.70 -33.91 -14.69
CA ALA A 66 -9.52 -34.35 -13.97
C ALA A 66 -8.27 -34.54 -14.86
N ASN A 67 -8.47 -34.91 -16.12
CA ASN A 67 -7.38 -35.11 -17.08
C ASN A 67 -6.65 -33.82 -17.45
N LEU A 68 -7.25 -32.65 -17.23
CA LEU A 68 -6.60 -31.34 -17.45
C LEU A 68 -5.38 -31.14 -16.54
N PHE A 69 -5.29 -31.85 -15.40
CA PHE A 69 -4.09 -31.88 -14.57
C PHE A 69 -2.83 -32.28 -15.36
N LEU A 70 -2.96 -33.08 -16.42
CA LEU A 70 -1.82 -33.55 -17.22
C LEU A 70 -1.11 -32.44 -17.98
N ILE A 71 -1.75 -31.28 -18.16
CA ILE A 71 -1.10 -30.05 -18.66
C ILE A 71 0.12 -29.66 -17.79
N PHE A 72 0.09 -30.04 -16.51
CA PHE A 72 1.13 -29.78 -15.53
C PHE A 72 2.12 -30.93 -15.37
N GLY A 73 2.00 -31.98 -16.19
CA GLY A 73 2.90 -33.12 -16.22
C GLY A 73 4.25 -32.79 -16.90
N PRO A 74 5.20 -33.74 -16.89
CA PRO A 74 6.40 -33.64 -17.70
C PRO A 74 6.06 -33.41 -19.19
N PRO A 75 6.82 -32.57 -19.93
CA PRO A 75 8.07 -31.92 -19.51
C PRO A 75 7.89 -30.55 -18.82
N TYR A 76 6.69 -29.96 -18.83
CA TYR A 76 6.51 -28.53 -18.57
C TYR A 76 6.43 -28.14 -17.09
N GLN A 77 5.78 -28.97 -16.26
CA GLN A 77 5.72 -28.84 -14.78
C GLN A 77 5.74 -27.38 -14.26
N PRO A 78 4.79 -26.52 -14.66
CA PRO A 78 4.92 -25.06 -14.51
C PRO A 78 4.83 -24.58 -13.06
N PHE A 79 4.37 -25.44 -12.13
CA PHE A 79 4.37 -25.16 -10.70
C PHE A 79 5.60 -25.68 -9.96
N LYS A 80 6.48 -26.44 -10.62
CA LYS A 80 7.67 -26.99 -9.97
C LYS A 80 8.75 -25.91 -9.85
N LEU A 81 9.27 -25.70 -8.65
CA LEU A 81 10.31 -24.72 -8.40
C LEU A 81 11.67 -25.20 -8.93
N ALA A 82 12.54 -24.25 -9.30
CA ALA A 82 13.89 -24.56 -9.76
C ALA A 82 14.68 -25.31 -8.66
N GLY A 83 15.27 -26.46 -9.01
CA GLY A 83 16.01 -27.30 -8.07
C GLY A 83 15.15 -28.15 -7.12
N GLU A 84 13.82 -28.06 -7.20
CA GLU A 84 12.91 -28.87 -6.38
C GLU A 84 12.92 -30.35 -6.81
N SER A 85 12.91 -31.27 -5.84
CA SER A 85 12.74 -32.70 -6.13
C SER A 85 11.28 -33.01 -6.50
N LEU A 86 11.06 -33.98 -7.37
CA LEU A 86 9.71 -34.36 -7.80
C LEU A 86 8.84 -34.81 -6.61
N ALA A 87 9.42 -35.55 -5.68
CA ALA A 87 8.71 -36.01 -4.48
C ALA A 87 8.30 -34.88 -3.53
N HIS A 88 9.04 -33.75 -3.51
CA HIS A 88 8.62 -32.58 -2.75
C HIS A 88 7.47 -31.86 -3.47
N TYR A 89 7.64 -31.62 -4.77
CA TYR A 89 6.63 -31.01 -5.63
C TYR A 89 5.27 -31.70 -5.50
N GLU A 90 5.22 -33.03 -5.66
CA GLU A 90 3.99 -33.81 -5.59
C GLU A 90 3.30 -33.72 -4.22
N LYS A 91 4.04 -33.56 -3.12
CA LYS A 91 3.45 -33.41 -1.77
C LYS A 91 2.76 -32.06 -1.57
N GLN A 92 3.26 -31.03 -2.25
CA GLN A 92 2.72 -29.66 -2.14
C GLN A 92 1.51 -29.43 -3.02
N ILE A 93 1.30 -30.25 -4.04
CA ILE A 93 0.14 -30.15 -4.92
C ILE A 93 -1.12 -30.66 -4.22
N ALA A 94 -2.15 -29.81 -4.19
CA ALA A 94 -3.52 -30.17 -3.92
C ALA A 94 -4.30 -30.23 -5.24
N ARG A 95 -5.17 -31.22 -5.38
CA ARG A 95 -6.04 -31.38 -6.56
C ARG A 95 -7.44 -31.75 -6.10
N HIS A 96 -8.40 -31.03 -6.65
CA HIS A 96 -9.82 -31.25 -6.47
C HIS A 96 -10.47 -31.31 -7.84
N ASP A 97 -11.32 -32.30 -8.08
CA ASP A 97 -12.07 -32.41 -9.32
C ASP A 97 -13.42 -33.07 -9.10
N PHE A 98 -14.41 -32.63 -9.87
CA PHE A 98 -15.76 -33.16 -9.84
C PHE A 98 -16.50 -32.83 -11.14
N ALA A 99 -17.48 -33.66 -11.46
CA ALA A 99 -18.46 -33.45 -12.50
C ALA A 99 -19.70 -32.75 -11.93
N TYR A 100 -20.44 -32.04 -12.78
CA TYR A 100 -21.70 -31.39 -12.40
C TYR A 100 -22.58 -31.13 -13.62
N PHE A 101 -23.81 -30.71 -13.40
CA PHE A 101 -24.67 -30.14 -14.43
C PHE A 101 -24.69 -28.62 -14.32
N ASN A 102 -24.42 -27.92 -15.42
CA ASN A 102 -24.63 -26.47 -15.46
C ASN A 102 -26.13 -26.12 -15.54
N ASP A 103 -26.46 -24.83 -15.45
CA ASP A 103 -27.85 -24.35 -15.49
C ASP A 103 -28.55 -24.63 -16.83
N LEU A 104 -27.79 -24.89 -17.90
CA LEU A 104 -28.30 -25.32 -19.22
C LEU A 104 -28.48 -26.84 -19.31
N GLN A 105 -28.33 -27.57 -18.20
CA GLN A 105 -28.39 -29.03 -18.14
C GLN A 105 -27.32 -29.72 -18.99
N GLU A 106 -26.16 -29.10 -19.20
CA GLU A 106 -25.05 -29.70 -19.92
C GLU A 106 -24.07 -30.39 -18.95
N PRO A 107 -23.61 -31.62 -19.27
CA PRO A 107 -22.57 -32.28 -18.50
C PRO A 107 -21.26 -31.50 -18.50
N CYS A 108 -20.79 -31.11 -17.32
CA CYS A 108 -19.58 -30.33 -17.12
C CYS A 108 -18.63 -31.04 -16.13
N GLY A 109 -17.35 -30.67 -16.20
CA GLY A 109 -16.31 -31.10 -15.28
C GLY A 109 -15.42 -29.92 -14.90
N LEU A 110 -14.98 -29.90 -13.65
CA LEU A 110 -14.14 -28.84 -13.10
C LEU A 110 -12.99 -29.45 -12.30
N THR A 111 -11.78 -28.95 -12.51
CA THR A 111 -10.61 -29.27 -11.70
C THR A 111 -9.93 -28.01 -11.17
N LEU A 112 -9.64 -27.99 -9.87
CA LEU A 112 -8.85 -26.97 -9.20
C LEU A 112 -7.56 -27.61 -8.66
N ILE A 113 -6.42 -27.05 -9.05
CA ILE A 113 -5.09 -27.51 -8.66
C ILE A 113 -4.33 -26.32 -8.09
N TYR A 114 -3.64 -26.49 -6.96
CA TYR A 114 -2.85 -25.43 -6.36
C TYR A 114 -1.71 -25.96 -5.49
N ARG A 115 -0.73 -25.11 -5.21
CA ARG A 115 0.34 -25.40 -4.25
C ARG A 115 -0.01 -24.94 -2.84
N LYS A 116 0.19 -25.83 -1.86
CA LYS A 116 -0.04 -25.55 -0.43
C LYS A 116 0.99 -24.59 0.17
N ASP A 117 2.20 -24.57 -0.36
CA ASP A 117 3.31 -23.73 0.10
C ASP A 117 3.46 -22.42 -0.69
N ASN A 118 2.78 -22.31 -1.83
CA ASN A 118 2.76 -21.10 -2.66
C ASN A 118 1.36 -20.87 -3.26
N PRO A 119 0.43 -20.26 -2.50
CA PRO A 119 -0.99 -20.15 -2.89
C PRO A 119 -1.27 -19.28 -4.13
N SER A 120 -0.28 -18.52 -4.60
CA SER A 120 -0.35 -17.78 -5.87
C SER A 120 -0.22 -18.70 -7.09
N GLN A 121 0.28 -19.93 -6.91
CA GLN A 121 0.37 -20.93 -7.96
C GLN A 121 -0.84 -21.87 -7.94
N TRP A 122 -1.80 -21.55 -8.79
CA TRP A 122 -3.04 -22.32 -8.95
C TRP A 122 -3.52 -22.35 -10.40
N PHE A 123 -4.37 -23.34 -10.68
CA PHE A 123 -5.01 -23.59 -11.96
C PHE A 123 -6.43 -24.08 -11.75
N LEU A 124 -7.35 -23.51 -12.51
CA LEU A 124 -8.75 -23.92 -12.59
C LEU A 124 -9.05 -24.31 -14.04
N GLY A 125 -9.34 -25.58 -14.27
CA GLY A 125 -9.74 -26.12 -15.56
C GLY A 125 -11.23 -26.42 -15.57
N LEU A 126 -11.96 -25.84 -16.52
CA LEU A 126 -13.36 -26.11 -16.78
C LEU A 126 -13.50 -26.80 -18.13
N MET A 127 -14.33 -27.86 -18.19
CA MET A 127 -14.71 -28.53 -19.42
C MET A 127 -16.23 -28.64 -19.50
N ASN A 128 -16.82 -28.01 -20.51
CA ASN A 128 -18.25 -28.09 -20.80
C ASN A 128 -18.51 -29.15 -21.88
N ASN A 129 -19.71 -29.72 -21.85
CA ASN A 129 -20.16 -30.75 -22.79
C ASN A 129 -19.26 -32.00 -22.78
N THR A 130 -18.86 -32.46 -21.59
CA THR A 130 -17.88 -33.54 -21.40
C THR A 130 -18.28 -34.84 -22.11
N HIS A 131 -19.58 -35.10 -22.25
CA HIS A 131 -20.18 -36.24 -22.94
C HIS A 131 -20.07 -36.24 -24.48
N LEU A 132 -19.70 -35.11 -25.11
CA LEU A 132 -19.56 -34.99 -26.58
C LEU A 132 -18.15 -35.38 -27.05
N ALA A 133 -17.90 -35.39 -28.36
CA ALA A 133 -16.57 -35.58 -28.95
C ALA A 133 -15.61 -34.40 -28.62
N PRO A 134 -14.27 -34.61 -28.58
CA PRO A 134 -13.29 -33.60 -28.15
C PRO A 134 -13.38 -32.23 -28.85
N GLU A 135 -13.71 -32.20 -30.13
CA GLU A 135 -13.87 -30.99 -30.94
C GLU A 135 -15.11 -30.14 -30.55
N LYS A 136 -16.06 -30.74 -29.81
CA LYS A 136 -17.27 -30.09 -29.29
C LYS A 136 -17.20 -29.78 -27.80
N ARG A 137 -16.16 -30.24 -27.10
CA ARG A 137 -15.93 -29.95 -25.67
C ARG A 137 -15.27 -28.60 -25.53
N VAL A 138 -15.93 -27.64 -24.89
CA VAL A 138 -15.33 -26.32 -24.64
C VAL A 138 -14.49 -26.41 -23.38
N VAL A 139 -13.23 -26.01 -23.48
CA VAL A 139 -12.26 -26.01 -22.37
C VAL A 139 -11.85 -24.58 -22.06
N THR A 140 -11.98 -24.20 -20.80
CA THR A 140 -11.55 -22.90 -20.27
C THR A 140 -10.55 -23.13 -19.15
N LEU A 141 -9.38 -22.52 -19.26
CA LEU A 141 -8.30 -22.63 -18.29
C LEU A 141 -8.04 -21.25 -17.67
N LEU A 142 -8.00 -21.20 -16.35
CA LEU A 142 -7.61 -20.02 -15.58
C LEU A 142 -6.41 -20.39 -14.71
N SER A 143 -5.42 -19.51 -14.61
CA SER A 143 -4.24 -19.76 -13.79
C SER A 143 -3.67 -18.50 -13.16
N GLY A 144 -3.09 -18.62 -11.97
CA GLY A 144 -2.25 -17.60 -11.36
C GLY A 144 -0.86 -17.46 -12.01
N VAL A 145 -0.50 -18.35 -12.96
CA VAL A 145 0.79 -18.37 -13.67
C VAL A 145 0.57 -18.25 -15.17
N ASP A 146 1.48 -17.59 -15.89
CA ASP A 146 1.40 -17.46 -17.35
C ASP A 146 1.59 -18.82 -18.02
N LEU A 147 0.56 -19.26 -18.75
CA LEU A 147 0.59 -20.53 -19.49
C LEU A 147 1.19 -20.39 -20.89
N LYS A 148 1.36 -19.16 -21.42
CA LYS A 148 1.90 -18.93 -22.78
C LYS A 148 3.24 -19.60 -23.07
N PRO A 149 4.23 -19.62 -22.15
CA PRO A 149 5.53 -20.24 -22.42
C PRO A 149 5.47 -21.74 -22.70
N TYR A 150 4.34 -22.39 -22.36
CA TYR A 150 4.14 -23.83 -22.48
C TYR A 150 3.28 -24.23 -23.69
N LEU A 151 2.83 -23.26 -24.50
CA LEU A 151 2.02 -23.49 -25.70
C LEU A 151 2.91 -23.66 -26.93
N LYS A 152 2.58 -24.60 -27.82
CA LYS A 152 3.25 -24.72 -29.13
C LYS A 152 2.95 -23.50 -30.04
N PRO A 153 3.97 -22.83 -30.63
CA PRO A 153 3.78 -21.59 -31.40
C PRO A 153 2.92 -21.73 -32.67
N GLU A 154 2.87 -22.93 -33.25
CA GLU A 154 2.26 -23.18 -34.57
C GLU A 154 0.72 -23.35 -34.53
N GLU A 155 0.09 -23.20 -33.35
CA GLU A 155 -1.34 -23.47 -33.14
C GLU A 155 -2.10 -22.30 -32.48
N THR A 156 -2.07 -21.13 -33.11
CA THR A 156 -2.74 -19.91 -32.63
C THR A 156 -4.23 -19.84 -33.03
N VAL A 157 -5.00 -20.89 -32.72
CA VAL A 157 -6.49 -20.82 -32.72
C VAL A 157 -7.04 -20.64 -31.28
N LEU A 158 -6.18 -20.80 -30.28
CA LEU A 158 -6.55 -20.58 -28.87
C LEU A 158 -6.69 -19.10 -28.57
N ARG A 159 -7.73 -18.75 -27.81
CA ARG A 159 -7.86 -17.41 -27.23
C ARG A 159 -7.02 -17.37 -25.97
N VAL A 160 -5.93 -16.61 -25.99
CA VAL A 160 -5.10 -16.37 -24.82
C VAL A 160 -5.15 -14.89 -24.49
N SER A 161 -5.55 -14.55 -23.28
CA SER A 161 -5.56 -13.17 -22.82
C SER A 161 -5.06 -13.07 -21.37
N GLN A 162 -4.56 -11.88 -21.06
CA GLN A 162 -4.33 -11.48 -19.68
C GLN A 162 -5.67 -10.91 -19.21
N ALA A 163 -6.24 -11.48 -18.16
CA ALA A 163 -7.46 -10.93 -17.60
C ALA A 163 -7.13 -9.69 -16.78
N GLY A 164 -7.91 -8.62 -16.95
CA GLY A 164 -7.94 -7.51 -16.00
C GLY A 164 -8.51 -7.95 -14.64
N ASP A 165 -8.64 -7.01 -13.71
CA ASP A 165 -8.97 -7.25 -12.29
C ASP A 165 -10.36 -7.89 -12.01
N GLU A 166 -11.13 -8.30 -13.03
CA GLU A 166 -12.48 -8.83 -12.88
C GLU A 166 -12.52 -10.36 -12.97
N LEU A 167 -12.11 -11.03 -11.88
CA LEU A 167 -12.24 -12.48 -11.68
C LEU A 167 -13.67 -13.00 -11.96
N GLU A 168 -14.69 -12.15 -11.79
CA GLU A 168 -16.10 -12.52 -12.01
C GLU A 168 -16.38 -12.94 -13.45
N SER A 169 -15.95 -12.12 -14.43
CA SER A 169 -16.13 -12.40 -15.86
C SER A 169 -15.47 -13.71 -16.30
N LEU A 170 -14.42 -14.14 -15.57
CA LEU A 170 -13.69 -15.37 -15.86
C LEU A 170 -14.41 -16.62 -15.33
N LEU A 171 -15.25 -16.47 -14.30
CA LEU A 171 -16.02 -17.57 -13.70
C LEU A 171 -17.40 -17.77 -14.36
N ASP A 172 -17.86 -16.82 -15.16
CA ASP A 172 -19.12 -16.91 -15.92
C ASP A 172 -19.29 -18.22 -16.71
N PRO A 173 -18.26 -18.77 -17.39
CA PRO A 173 -18.38 -20.01 -18.15
C PRO A 173 -18.80 -21.25 -17.35
N ILE A 174 -18.64 -21.23 -16.02
CA ILE A 174 -19.05 -22.32 -15.11
C ILE A 174 -20.57 -22.52 -15.15
N ASN A 175 -21.32 -21.42 -15.29
CA ASN A 175 -22.77 -21.40 -15.40
C ASN A 175 -23.47 -22.26 -14.34
N TYR A 176 -23.02 -22.11 -13.08
CA TYR A 176 -23.60 -22.75 -11.90
C TYR A 176 -23.31 -21.89 -10.66
N PRO A 177 -24.30 -21.12 -10.15
CA PRO A 177 -24.03 -20.04 -9.18
C PRO A 177 -23.39 -20.51 -7.87
N PHE A 178 -23.71 -21.71 -7.37
CA PHE A 178 -23.09 -22.26 -6.16
C PHE A 178 -21.57 -22.40 -6.34
N ILE A 179 -21.13 -23.01 -7.44
CA ILE A 179 -19.70 -23.26 -7.72
C ILE A 179 -18.97 -21.92 -7.89
N GLN A 180 -19.56 -20.98 -8.62
CA GLN A 180 -19.01 -19.64 -8.78
C GLN A 180 -18.83 -18.95 -7.44
N TYR A 181 -19.85 -18.98 -6.57
CA TYR A 181 -19.78 -18.41 -5.24
C TYR A 181 -18.71 -19.08 -4.36
N GLN A 182 -18.59 -20.41 -4.38
CA GLN A 182 -17.54 -21.10 -3.63
C GLN A 182 -16.14 -20.72 -4.15
N LEU A 183 -15.93 -20.67 -5.46
CA LEU A 183 -14.63 -20.28 -6.04
C LEU A 183 -14.25 -18.83 -5.74
N LYS A 184 -15.21 -17.89 -5.73
CA LYS A 184 -14.99 -16.50 -5.29
C LYS A 184 -14.49 -16.41 -3.86
N ASN A 185 -14.91 -17.33 -2.98
CA ASN A 185 -14.46 -17.37 -1.59
C ASN A 185 -13.13 -18.13 -1.40
N VAL A 186 -12.79 -19.03 -2.33
CA VAL A 186 -11.52 -19.76 -2.32
C VAL A 186 -10.39 -18.95 -2.94
N ILE A 187 -10.65 -18.08 -3.92
CA ILE A 187 -9.65 -17.21 -4.55
C ILE A 187 -9.76 -15.81 -3.92
N LYS A 188 -8.76 -15.39 -3.15
CA LYS A 188 -8.73 -14.08 -2.48
C LYS A 188 -8.75 -12.95 -3.50
N ALA A 189 -9.77 -12.10 -3.48
CA ALA A 189 -9.91 -10.99 -4.43
C ALA A 189 -8.73 -10.01 -4.39
N GLU A 190 -8.16 -9.74 -3.22
CA GLU A 190 -7.07 -8.77 -3.03
C GLU A 190 -5.73 -9.24 -3.61
N THR A 191 -5.41 -10.54 -3.46
CA THR A 191 -4.10 -11.09 -3.83
C THR A 191 -4.15 -12.00 -5.05
N GLY A 192 -5.34 -12.48 -5.43
CA GLY A 192 -5.54 -13.50 -6.45
C GLY A 192 -5.03 -14.89 -6.05
N GLU A 193 -4.78 -15.13 -4.76
CA GLU A 193 -4.24 -16.38 -4.23
C GLU A 193 -5.32 -17.32 -3.68
N ILE A 194 -5.02 -18.61 -3.60
CA ILE A 194 -5.92 -19.58 -2.95
C ILE A 194 -5.91 -19.38 -1.43
N ASP A 195 -7.09 -19.33 -0.81
CA ASP A 195 -7.25 -19.44 0.63
C ASP A 195 -7.20 -20.91 1.07
N LEU A 196 -6.06 -21.31 1.63
CA LEU A 196 -5.85 -22.67 2.14
C LEU A 196 -6.77 -23.03 3.31
N GLY A 197 -7.36 -22.05 4.00
CA GLY A 197 -8.30 -22.27 5.09
C GLY A 197 -9.75 -22.47 4.64
N ALA A 198 -10.07 -22.12 3.39
CA ALA A 198 -11.41 -22.26 2.85
C ALA A 198 -11.71 -23.75 2.53
N PRO A 199 -12.88 -24.28 2.91
CA PRO A 199 -13.31 -25.60 2.46
C PRO A 199 -13.35 -25.66 0.93
N CYS A 200 -12.94 -26.79 0.36
CA CYS A 200 -12.91 -26.92 -1.09
C CYS A 200 -14.33 -27.00 -1.68
N VAL A 201 -14.46 -26.56 -2.94
CA VAL A 201 -15.71 -26.59 -3.72
C VAL A 201 -16.31 -28.01 -3.80
N ASP A 202 -15.46 -29.04 -3.80
CA ASP A 202 -15.88 -30.44 -3.90
C ASP A 202 -16.28 -31.06 -2.55
N ALA A 203 -16.34 -30.27 -1.46
CA ALA A 203 -16.69 -30.76 -0.13
C ALA A 203 -18.11 -31.37 -0.04
N LEU A 204 -19.02 -30.94 -0.90
CA LEU A 204 -20.38 -31.51 -1.02
C LEU A 204 -20.50 -32.49 -2.20
N SER A 205 -19.39 -32.88 -2.82
CA SER A 205 -19.42 -33.89 -3.88
C SER A 205 -19.65 -35.29 -3.33
N THR A 206 -20.13 -36.16 -4.19
CA THR A 206 -20.40 -37.58 -3.91
C THR A 206 -19.87 -38.41 -5.07
N TYR A 207 -19.63 -39.70 -4.88
CA TYR A 207 -19.22 -40.56 -5.98
C TYR A 207 -20.44 -41.10 -6.73
N ILE A 208 -20.44 -41.00 -8.06
CA ILE A 208 -21.43 -41.62 -8.95
C ILE A 208 -20.80 -42.81 -9.67
N GLN A 209 -21.60 -43.86 -9.92
CA GLN A 209 -21.16 -45.07 -10.61
C GLN A 209 -21.87 -45.27 -11.94
N PHE A 210 -21.12 -45.46 -13.04
CA PHE A 210 -21.66 -45.60 -14.40
C PHE A 210 -22.03 -47.04 -14.79
N ASP A 211 -21.48 -48.04 -14.09
CA ASP A 211 -21.55 -49.47 -14.47
C ASP A 211 -22.65 -50.28 -13.74
N LYS A 212 -23.35 -49.70 -12.78
CA LYS A 212 -24.42 -50.41 -12.03
C LYS A 212 -25.79 -49.95 -12.49
N SER A 213 -26.60 -50.88 -12.99
CA SER A 213 -28.03 -50.69 -13.16
C SER A 213 -28.71 -50.77 -11.79
N ASN A 214 -29.45 -49.70 -11.45
CA ASN A 214 -30.49 -49.66 -10.43
C ASN A 214 -30.11 -50.23 -9.05
N ASP A 215 -29.47 -49.40 -8.22
CA ASP A 215 -30.00 -49.02 -6.90
C ASP A 215 -28.88 -48.39 -6.06
N THR A 216 -29.12 -47.15 -5.61
CA THR A 216 -28.28 -46.35 -4.71
C THR A 216 -26.90 -45.95 -5.25
N HIS A 217 -26.88 -45.03 -6.23
CA HIS A 217 -25.65 -44.33 -6.62
C HIS A 217 -25.11 -43.39 -5.54
N LEU A 218 -25.91 -43.07 -4.50
CA LEU A 218 -25.61 -42.06 -3.49
C LEU A 218 -25.98 -42.56 -2.08
N LYS A 219 -25.24 -42.10 -1.07
CA LYS A 219 -25.73 -42.08 0.32
C LYS A 219 -26.42 -40.74 0.55
N PRO A 220 -27.75 -40.68 0.59
CA PRO A 220 -28.44 -39.40 0.72
C PRO A 220 -28.14 -38.76 2.08
N ASN A 221 -27.60 -37.54 2.03
CA ASN A 221 -27.62 -36.61 3.15
C ASN A 221 -28.67 -35.56 2.82
N GLY A 222 -29.78 -35.55 3.55
CA GLY A 222 -30.92 -34.67 3.26
C GLY A 222 -30.56 -33.17 3.28
N VAL A 223 -29.57 -32.76 4.06
CA VAL A 223 -29.11 -31.36 4.10
C VAL A 223 -28.28 -31.01 2.88
N ARG A 224 -27.34 -31.88 2.49
CA ARG A 224 -26.58 -31.72 1.25
C ARG A 224 -27.53 -31.58 0.06
N GLU A 225 -28.54 -32.45 -0.01
CA GLU A 225 -29.53 -32.44 -1.07
C GLU A 225 -30.30 -31.11 -1.12
N ARG A 226 -30.72 -30.58 0.05
CA ARG A 226 -31.36 -29.26 0.14
C ARG A 226 -30.43 -28.13 -0.32
N ILE A 227 -29.17 -28.12 0.11
CA ILE A 227 -28.21 -27.07 -0.26
C ILE A 227 -28.04 -27.01 -1.78
N LEU A 228 -27.86 -28.16 -2.42
CA LEU A 228 -27.64 -28.26 -3.87
C LEU A 228 -28.94 -27.97 -4.65
N ALA A 229 -30.08 -28.54 -4.24
CA ALA A 229 -31.37 -28.36 -4.92
C ALA A 229 -31.85 -26.90 -4.89
N TYR A 230 -31.62 -26.19 -3.79
CA TYR A 230 -32.02 -24.78 -3.62
C TYR A 230 -30.89 -23.79 -3.96
N ASN A 231 -29.70 -24.27 -4.31
CA ASN A 231 -28.54 -23.44 -4.63
C ASN A 231 -28.26 -22.40 -3.52
N LEU A 232 -28.13 -22.90 -2.27
CA LEU A 232 -27.94 -22.05 -1.10
C LEU A 232 -26.50 -21.52 -1.03
N PHE A 233 -26.36 -20.23 -0.76
CA PHE A 233 -25.07 -19.59 -0.48
C PHE A 233 -24.58 -19.99 0.91
N ILE A 234 -23.52 -20.81 0.94
CA ILE A 234 -22.88 -21.30 2.16
C ILE A 234 -21.50 -20.65 2.25
N SER A 235 -21.26 -19.86 3.30
CA SER A 235 -19.92 -19.29 3.58
C SER A 235 -18.90 -20.38 3.94
N PRO A 236 -17.59 -20.11 3.87
CA PRO A 236 -16.56 -21.05 4.32
C PRO A 236 -16.76 -21.55 5.76
N ASN A 237 -17.17 -20.65 6.68
CA ASN A 237 -17.44 -21.00 8.06
C ASN A 237 -18.63 -21.93 8.20
N MET A 238 -19.70 -21.68 7.46
CA MET A 238 -20.90 -22.52 7.47
C MET A 238 -20.66 -23.86 6.80
N MET A 239 -19.84 -23.91 5.74
CA MET A 239 -19.41 -25.15 5.12
C MET A 239 -18.59 -25.99 6.11
N TRP A 240 -17.67 -25.38 6.85
CA TRP A 240 -16.94 -26.08 7.91
C TRP A 240 -17.86 -26.62 9.00
N ASP A 241 -18.84 -25.82 9.45
CA ASP A 241 -19.85 -26.23 10.45
C ASP A 241 -20.63 -27.46 9.96
N LEU A 242 -21.13 -27.43 8.72
CA LEU A 242 -21.85 -28.54 8.09
C LEU A 242 -21.03 -29.84 8.01
N LEU A 243 -19.72 -29.74 7.74
CA LEU A 243 -18.85 -30.91 7.60
C LEU A 243 -18.44 -31.52 8.95
N HIS A 244 -18.43 -30.74 10.04
CA HIS A 244 -17.83 -31.16 11.30
C HIS A 244 -18.78 -31.21 12.51
N LYS A 245 -19.95 -30.55 12.46
CA LYS A 245 -20.90 -30.47 13.58
C LYS A 245 -22.28 -30.95 13.19
N LYS A 246 -22.69 -32.10 13.74
CA LYS A 246 -24.00 -32.70 13.49
C LYS A 246 -25.16 -31.93 14.14
N ASP A 247 -24.91 -31.26 15.26
CA ASP A 247 -25.88 -30.47 16.02
C ASP A 247 -25.87 -28.97 15.67
N GLY A 248 -25.09 -28.58 14.64
CA GLY A 248 -24.98 -27.22 14.14
C GLY A 248 -25.99 -26.89 13.03
N LEU A 249 -25.52 -26.22 11.97
CA LEU A 249 -26.37 -25.78 10.85
C LEU A 249 -27.15 -26.93 10.21
N GLN A 250 -26.57 -28.14 10.21
CA GLN A 250 -27.22 -29.34 9.70
C GLN A 250 -28.59 -29.55 10.36
N LYS A 251 -28.65 -29.55 11.69
CA LYS A 251 -29.87 -29.77 12.45
C LYS A 251 -30.94 -28.71 12.17
N GLU A 252 -30.53 -27.46 12.06
CA GLU A 252 -31.45 -26.35 11.77
C GLU A 252 -32.09 -26.53 10.38
N LEU A 253 -31.29 -26.86 9.36
CA LEU A 253 -31.79 -27.11 8.01
C LEU A 253 -32.67 -28.38 7.90
N GLU A 254 -32.39 -29.42 8.68
CA GLU A 254 -33.23 -30.64 8.75
C GLU A 254 -34.59 -30.39 9.39
N SER A 255 -34.64 -29.48 10.39
CA SER A 255 -35.86 -29.20 11.14
C SER A 255 -36.94 -28.47 10.33
N VAL A 256 -36.56 -27.87 9.19
CA VAL A 256 -37.48 -27.08 8.36
C VAL A 256 -38.45 -27.99 7.61
N GLN A 257 -39.75 -27.73 7.79
CA GLN A 257 -40.80 -28.31 6.96
C GLN A 257 -40.92 -27.50 5.67
N LEU A 258 -40.64 -28.15 4.55
CA LEU A 258 -40.70 -27.54 3.23
C LEU A 258 -42.13 -27.56 2.69
N THR A 259 -42.48 -26.54 1.91
CA THR A 259 -43.76 -26.42 1.21
C THR A 259 -43.63 -26.81 -0.27
N ASP A 260 -44.70 -26.74 -1.05
CA ASP A 260 -44.64 -26.94 -2.51
C ASP A 260 -44.05 -25.72 -3.26
N ASP A 261 -43.84 -24.59 -2.56
CA ASP A 261 -43.30 -23.36 -3.15
C ASP A 261 -41.77 -23.35 -3.09
N TYR A 262 -41.14 -23.65 -4.23
CA TYR A 262 -39.68 -23.68 -4.38
C TYR A 262 -38.99 -22.36 -3.95
N ARG A 263 -39.57 -21.21 -4.33
CA ARG A 263 -38.94 -19.90 -4.05
C ARG A 263 -39.01 -19.57 -2.56
N LEU A 264 -40.17 -19.80 -1.94
CA LEU A 264 -40.32 -19.65 -0.49
C LEU A 264 -39.31 -20.54 0.25
N ASN A 265 -39.23 -21.82 -0.11
CA ASN A 265 -38.31 -22.75 0.53
C ASN A 265 -36.85 -22.31 0.38
N LYS A 266 -36.44 -21.89 -0.82
CA LYS A 266 -35.09 -21.36 -1.07
C LYS A 266 -34.76 -20.21 -0.14
N ASN A 267 -35.63 -19.20 -0.11
CA ASN A 267 -35.40 -17.98 0.67
C ASN A 267 -35.41 -18.27 2.16
N LEU A 268 -36.36 -19.09 2.64
CA LEU A 268 -36.43 -19.51 4.04
C LEU A 268 -35.13 -20.22 4.48
N LEU A 269 -34.67 -21.19 3.69
CA LEU A 269 -33.44 -21.92 3.98
C LEU A 269 -32.22 -20.98 3.95
N GLN A 270 -32.15 -20.07 2.97
CA GLN A 270 -31.06 -19.09 2.90
C GLN A 270 -31.05 -18.15 4.11
N MET A 271 -32.22 -17.69 4.56
CA MET A 271 -32.36 -16.88 5.78
C MET A 271 -31.89 -17.62 7.02
N ILE A 272 -32.20 -18.91 7.13
CA ILE A 272 -31.72 -19.76 8.23
C ILE A 272 -30.19 -19.84 8.23
N VAL A 273 -29.57 -20.08 7.07
CA VAL A 273 -28.10 -20.10 6.94
C VAL A 273 -27.49 -18.79 7.43
N VAL A 274 -27.99 -17.66 6.92
CA VAL A 274 -27.46 -16.32 7.26
C VAL A 274 -27.67 -15.98 8.73
N PHE A 275 -28.87 -16.21 9.28
CA PHE A 275 -29.14 -15.89 10.68
C PHE A 275 -28.45 -16.85 11.66
N TYR A 276 -28.22 -18.10 11.28
CA TYR A 276 -27.43 -19.03 12.07
C TYR A 276 -25.97 -18.56 12.14
N GLU A 277 -25.37 -18.16 11.00
CA GLU A 277 -24.01 -17.62 10.95
C GLU A 277 -23.85 -16.37 11.83
N GLU A 278 -24.82 -15.45 11.75
CA GLU A 278 -24.87 -14.21 12.55
C GLU A 278 -25.27 -14.45 14.03
N LYS A 279 -25.49 -15.70 14.44
CA LYS A 279 -25.98 -16.06 15.79
C LYS A 279 -27.27 -15.34 16.18
N SER A 280 -28.10 -15.00 15.19
CA SER A 280 -29.34 -14.24 15.34
C SER A 280 -30.61 -15.06 15.04
N LEU A 281 -30.46 -16.35 14.67
CA LEU A 281 -31.56 -17.24 14.28
C LEU A 281 -32.72 -17.25 15.28
N LYS A 282 -32.42 -17.38 16.59
CA LYS A 282 -33.45 -17.40 17.65
C LYS A 282 -34.20 -16.06 17.76
N ARG A 283 -33.52 -14.94 17.57
CA ARG A 283 -34.12 -13.60 17.65
C ARG A 283 -35.04 -13.31 16.47
N ASN A 284 -34.79 -13.96 15.33
CA ASN A 284 -35.52 -13.75 14.08
C ASN A 284 -36.54 -14.86 13.77
N GLN A 285 -36.96 -15.66 14.76
CA GLN A 285 -37.92 -16.75 14.53
C GLN A 285 -39.28 -16.29 14.00
N ASP A 286 -39.78 -15.13 14.47
CA ASP A 286 -41.06 -14.59 14.00
C ASP A 286 -40.99 -14.19 12.52
N LEU A 287 -39.84 -13.65 12.09
CA LEU A 287 -39.58 -13.32 10.69
C LEU A 287 -39.55 -14.58 9.80
N LEU A 288 -38.97 -15.67 10.31
CA LEU A 288 -38.91 -16.96 9.57
C LEU A 288 -40.28 -17.63 9.43
N ARG A 289 -41.25 -17.31 10.29
CA ARG A 289 -42.63 -17.82 10.21
C ARG A 289 -43.53 -16.99 9.30
N ASP A 290 -43.08 -15.81 8.91
CA ASP A 290 -43.83 -14.88 8.07
C ASP A 290 -43.63 -15.19 6.58
N HIS A 291 -44.32 -16.23 6.11
CA HIS A 291 -44.14 -16.72 4.75
C HIS A 291 -44.60 -15.71 3.68
N GLU A 292 -45.56 -14.82 3.99
CA GLU A 292 -45.97 -13.76 3.05
C GLU A 292 -44.83 -12.75 2.87
N PHE A 293 -44.24 -12.27 3.97
CA PHE A 293 -43.10 -11.36 3.89
C PHE A 293 -41.91 -11.98 3.14
N ILE A 294 -41.60 -13.25 3.39
CA ILE A 294 -40.50 -13.95 2.69
C ILE A 294 -40.76 -14.06 1.18
N LYS A 295 -42.03 -14.26 0.78
CA LYS A 295 -42.42 -14.26 -0.64
C LYS A 295 -42.23 -12.88 -1.26
N ASP A 296 -42.72 -11.83 -0.60
CA ASP A 296 -42.65 -10.45 -1.10
C ASP A 296 -41.21 -9.97 -1.26
N MET A 297 -40.32 -10.33 -0.33
CA MET A 297 -38.90 -9.96 -0.38
C MET A 297 -38.04 -10.92 -1.19
N GLY A 298 -38.60 -12.04 -1.66
CA GLY A 298 -37.82 -13.16 -2.18
C GLY A 298 -36.92 -12.84 -3.38
N ALA A 299 -37.33 -11.90 -4.23
CA ALA A 299 -36.52 -11.43 -5.37
C ALA A 299 -35.31 -10.57 -4.95
N LEU A 300 -35.26 -10.14 -3.68
CA LEU A 300 -34.28 -9.21 -3.11
C LEU A 300 -33.40 -9.88 -2.04
N MET A 301 -33.26 -11.22 -2.09
CA MET A 301 -32.44 -12.03 -1.17
C MET A 301 -31.31 -12.75 -1.90
N TRP A 302 -30.76 -12.14 -2.95
CA TRP A 302 -29.70 -12.74 -3.77
C TRP A 302 -28.30 -12.52 -3.16
N ASP A 303 -28.13 -11.54 -2.26
CA ASP A 303 -26.92 -11.30 -1.48
C ASP A 303 -27.17 -11.53 0.02
N PRO A 304 -26.28 -12.24 0.74
CA PRO A 304 -26.40 -12.44 2.19
C PRO A 304 -26.56 -11.14 3.00
N GLN A 305 -25.98 -10.02 2.56
CA GLN A 305 -26.13 -8.71 3.22
C GLN A 305 -27.56 -8.19 3.17
N GLN A 306 -28.31 -8.42 2.08
CA GLN A 306 -29.72 -8.03 2.00
C GLN A 306 -30.53 -8.73 3.10
N ILE A 307 -30.28 -10.04 3.27
CA ILE A 307 -30.93 -10.86 4.30
C ILE A 307 -30.61 -10.34 5.71
N LYS A 308 -29.36 -9.95 5.97
CA LYS A 308 -28.93 -9.39 7.26
C LYS A 308 -29.65 -8.09 7.61
N LEU A 309 -30.13 -7.34 6.62
CA LEU A 309 -30.84 -6.07 6.81
C LEU A 309 -32.35 -6.23 7.04
N LEU A 310 -32.96 -7.35 6.62
CA LEU A 310 -34.40 -7.56 6.72
C LEU A 310 -34.97 -7.37 8.14
N PRO A 311 -34.34 -7.88 9.22
CA PRO A 311 -34.85 -7.67 10.57
C PRO A 311 -34.92 -6.19 10.96
N GLU A 312 -33.90 -5.41 10.62
CA GLU A 312 -33.82 -3.97 10.93
C GLU A 312 -34.81 -3.17 10.08
N LEU A 313 -34.92 -3.48 8.79
CA LEU A 313 -35.89 -2.86 7.88
C LEU A 313 -37.33 -3.09 8.34
N ARG A 314 -37.64 -4.32 8.80
CA ARG A 314 -38.94 -4.65 9.37
C ARG A 314 -39.19 -3.92 10.69
N ALA A 315 -38.20 -3.87 11.59
CA ALA A 315 -38.34 -3.20 12.89
C ALA A 315 -38.53 -1.68 12.77
N LYS A 316 -38.10 -1.06 11.67
CA LYS A 316 -38.29 0.37 11.38
C LYS A 316 -39.68 0.71 10.84
N GLU A 317 -40.54 -0.28 10.55
CA GLU A 317 -41.89 -0.10 10.01
C GLU A 317 -41.92 0.73 8.71
N TYR A 318 -40.89 0.59 7.87
CA TYR A 318 -40.86 1.23 6.57
C TYR A 318 -41.91 0.64 5.63
N ASP A 319 -42.43 1.47 4.72
CA ASP A 319 -43.30 1.00 3.66
C ASP A 319 -42.58 0.02 2.73
N LEU A 320 -43.35 -0.88 2.11
CA LEU A 320 -42.81 -1.97 1.30
C LEU A 320 -41.99 -1.45 0.11
N GLU A 321 -42.41 -0.35 -0.51
CA GLU A 321 -41.75 0.25 -1.67
C GLU A 321 -40.34 0.73 -1.30
N LEU A 322 -40.18 1.39 -0.15
CA LEU A 322 -38.90 1.84 0.37
C LEU A 322 -37.98 0.66 0.72
N VAL A 323 -38.50 -0.38 1.38
CA VAL A 323 -37.74 -1.59 1.69
C VAL A 323 -37.22 -2.23 0.40
N GLN A 324 -38.08 -2.36 -0.61
CA GLN A 324 -37.70 -2.89 -1.91
C GLN A 324 -36.64 -2.02 -2.60
N LEU A 325 -36.79 -0.69 -2.54
CA LEU A 325 -35.82 0.25 -3.10
C LEU A 325 -34.45 0.11 -2.42
N ILE A 326 -34.38 0.10 -1.08
CA ILE A 326 -33.13 -0.05 -0.34
C ILE A 326 -32.40 -1.33 -0.75
N LEU A 327 -33.12 -2.44 -0.91
CA LEU A 327 -32.53 -3.73 -1.24
C LEU A 327 -32.27 -3.91 -2.74
N SER A 328 -32.80 -3.07 -3.63
CA SER A 328 -32.76 -3.29 -5.08
C SER A 328 -31.37 -3.24 -5.73
N LYS A 329 -30.40 -2.51 -5.15
CA LYS A 329 -29.05 -2.35 -5.72
C LYS A 329 -27.97 -2.47 -4.65
N GLU A 330 -26.80 -2.96 -5.05
CA GLU A 330 -25.63 -3.10 -4.18
C GLU A 330 -25.26 -1.81 -3.44
N ALA A 331 -25.12 -0.71 -4.17
CA ALA A 331 -24.80 0.59 -3.59
C ALA A 331 -25.81 1.02 -2.52
N TYR A 332 -27.07 0.62 -2.65
CA TYR A 332 -28.17 1.07 -1.80
C TYR A 332 -28.19 0.31 -0.48
N TYR A 333 -28.17 -1.02 -0.50
CA TYR A 333 -28.20 -1.80 0.74
C TYR A 333 -26.87 -1.72 1.50
N ARG A 334 -25.74 -1.61 0.80
CA ARG A 334 -24.43 -1.41 1.45
C ARG A 334 -24.35 -0.06 2.14
N ALA A 335 -24.85 1.00 1.51
CA ALA A 335 -24.96 2.30 2.16
C ALA A 335 -25.86 2.23 3.39
N PHE A 336 -27.05 1.63 3.27
CA PHE A 336 -28.00 1.51 4.38
C PHE A 336 -27.40 0.77 5.58
N LYS A 337 -26.67 -0.33 5.33
CA LYS A 337 -25.93 -1.04 6.37
C LYS A 337 -24.98 -0.13 7.14
N VAL A 338 -24.17 0.65 6.44
CA VAL A 338 -23.22 1.58 7.09
C VAL A 338 -23.96 2.70 7.82
N LEU A 339 -25.10 3.18 7.30
CA LEU A 339 -25.94 4.15 8.01
C LEU A 339 -26.49 3.60 9.32
N LEU A 340 -26.84 2.31 9.38
CA LEU A 340 -27.23 1.63 10.63
C LEU A 340 -26.05 1.55 11.61
N GLU A 341 -24.87 1.16 11.14
CA GLU A 341 -23.64 1.11 11.96
C GLU A 341 -23.26 2.48 12.54
N LEU A 342 -23.48 3.54 11.77
CA LEU A 342 -23.26 4.93 12.17
C LEU A 342 -24.41 5.49 13.04
N GLY A 343 -25.55 4.80 13.13
CA GLY A 343 -26.73 5.24 13.89
C GLY A 343 -27.48 6.42 13.26
N ILE A 344 -27.37 6.61 11.94
CA ILE A 344 -27.90 7.78 11.20
C ILE A 344 -28.89 7.41 10.09
N ALA A 345 -29.44 6.19 10.14
CA ALA A 345 -30.41 5.69 9.18
C ALA A 345 -31.84 6.24 9.36
N GLN A 346 -32.08 7.13 10.33
CA GLN A 346 -33.42 7.64 10.68
C GLN A 346 -34.10 8.40 9.52
N ASP A 347 -33.31 9.15 8.74
CA ASP A 347 -33.80 9.99 7.64
C ASP A 347 -33.76 9.23 6.28
N ALA A 348 -33.51 7.92 6.31
CA ALA A 348 -33.46 7.10 5.09
C ALA A 348 -34.73 7.21 4.21
N PRO A 349 -35.96 7.27 4.75
CA PRO A 349 -37.16 7.39 3.90
C PRO A 349 -37.14 8.62 2.97
N ASP A 350 -36.66 9.76 3.45
CA ASP A 350 -36.58 10.98 2.63
C ASP A 350 -35.37 10.95 1.71
N LEU A 351 -34.23 10.45 2.20
CA LEU A 351 -32.97 10.42 1.44
C LEU A 351 -33.04 9.47 0.24
N TYR A 352 -33.70 8.32 0.38
CA TYR A 352 -33.84 7.34 -0.71
C TYR A 352 -34.90 7.76 -1.75
N LYS A 353 -35.77 8.73 -1.45
CA LYS A 353 -36.72 9.29 -2.43
C LYS A 353 -36.10 10.34 -3.35
N ASP A 354 -34.92 10.86 -3.03
CA ASP A 354 -34.21 11.86 -3.84
C ASP A 354 -33.33 11.18 -4.91
N PRO A 355 -33.64 11.33 -6.22
CA PRO A 355 -32.86 10.71 -7.30
C PRO A 355 -31.38 11.15 -7.31
N ASN A 356 -31.10 12.40 -6.94
CA ASN A 356 -29.72 12.91 -6.92
C ASN A 356 -28.91 12.25 -5.79
N LYS A 357 -29.56 11.97 -4.65
CA LYS A 357 -28.94 11.23 -3.54
C LYS A 357 -28.66 9.79 -3.92
N LEU A 358 -29.59 9.13 -4.63
CA LEU A 358 -29.39 7.75 -5.09
C LEU A 358 -28.22 7.63 -6.10
N GLU A 359 -28.04 8.62 -6.97
CA GLU A 359 -26.90 8.64 -7.90
C GLU A 359 -25.56 8.73 -7.16
N GLN A 360 -25.49 9.54 -6.09
CA GLN A 360 -24.29 9.67 -5.25
C GLN A 360 -23.88 8.35 -4.58
N LEU A 361 -24.84 7.47 -4.24
CA LEU A 361 -24.52 6.20 -3.59
C LEU A 361 -23.67 5.28 -4.48
N SER A 362 -23.85 5.32 -5.81
CA SER A 362 -23.01 4.56 -6.74
C SER A 362 -21.55 4.99 -6.68
N TYR A 363 -21.30 6.31 -6.61
CA TYR A 363 -19.96 6.86 -6.44
C TYR A 363 -19.38 6.50 -5.07
N ILE A 364 -20.17 6.62 -4.00
CA ILE A 364 -19.71 6.29 -2.64
C ILE A 364 -19.35 4.80 -2.53
N ASN A 365 -20.13 3.91 -3.15
CA ASN A 365 -19.88 2.47 -3.12
C ASN A 365 -18.58 2.06 -3.85
N SER A 366 -18.14 2.84 -4.85
CA SER A 366 -16.89 2.54 -5.57
C SER A 366 -15.62 2.95 -4.81
N LEU A 367 -15.74 3.71 -3.70
CA LEU A 367 -14.60 4.11 -2.88
C LEU A 367 -14.02 2.90 -2.13
N THR A 368 -12.72 2.64 -2.26
CA THR A 368 -12.05 1.48 -1.63
C THR A 368 -11.80 1.66 -0.13
N GLU A 369 -11.49 2.88 0.32
CA GLU A 369 -11.16 3.16 1.72
C GLU A 369 -12.43 3.29 2.58
N SER A 370 -12.50 2.50 3.66
CA SER A 370 -13.70 2.31 4.48
C SER A 370 -14.11 3.57 5.23
N ASP A 371 -13.17 4.29 5.85
CA ASP A 371 -13.49 5.47 6.65
C ASP A 371 -13.83 6.67 5.78
N CYS A 372 -13.26 6.78 4.59
CA CYS A 372 -13.63 7.74 3.56
C CYS A 372 -15.06 7.49 3.08
N ARG A 373 -15.43 6.22 2.84
CA ARG A 373 -16.81 5.83 2.51
C ARG A 373 -17.78 6.22 3.62
N LYS A 374 -17.45 5.92 4.89
CA LYS A 374 -18.26 6.35 6.06
C LYS A 374 -18.40 7.86 6.13
N LEU A 375 -17.31 8.62 5.96
CA LEU A 375 -17.34 10.08 5.97
C LEU A 375 -18.25 10.63 4.86
N CYS A 376 -18.16 10.08 3.65
CA CYS A 376 -19.03 10.47 2.55
C CYS A 376 -20.50 10.14 2.87
N LEU A 377 -20.79 9.00 3.50
CA LEU A 377 -22.14 8.66 3.94
C LEU A 377 -22.67 9.58 5.05
N ILE A 378 -21.80 10.06 5.95
CA ILE A 378 -22.18 11.09 6.94
C ILE A 378 -22.60 12.39 6.23
N PHE A 379 -21.81 12.86 5.27
CA PHE A 379 -22.17 14.03 4.46
C PHE A 379 -23.41 13.79 3.59
N TRP A 380 -23.58 12.58 3.09
CA TRP A 380 -24.75 12.18 2.31
C TRP A 380 -26.02 12.18 3.18
N ALA A 381 -25.97 11.64 4.41
CA ALA A 381 -27.15 11.53 5.25
C ALA A 381 -27.50 12.84 5.98
N LYS A 382 -26.51 13.50 6.58
CA LYS A 382 -26.72 14.71 7.40
C LYS A 382 -26.60 16.02 6.62
N GLY A 383 -26.07 15.97 5.40
CA GLY A 383 -25.71 17.13 4.61
C GLY A 383 -26.40 17.21 3.25
N LYS A 384 -26.10 18.28 2.52
CA LYS A 384 -26.60 18.54 1.15
C LYS A 384 -25.43 18.82 0.22
N LEU A 385 -24.43 17.93 0.22
CA LEU A 385 -23.33 18.02 -0.72
C LEU A 385 -23.75 17.50 -2.09
N SER A 386 -23.31 18.19 -3.12
CA SER A 386 -23.29 17.71 -4.50
C SER A 386 -22.22 16.63 -4.68
N LEU A 387 -22.28 15.90 -5.80
CA LEU A 387 -21.28 14.89 -6.14
C LEU A 387 -19.86 15.50 -6.24
N GLN A 388 -19.76 16.70 -6.82
CA GLN A 388 -18.49 17.43 -6.93
C GLN A 388 -17.90 17.75 -5.55
N GLU A 389 -18.72 18.25 -4.62
CA GLU A 389 -18.27 18.56 -3.25
C GLU A 389 -17.87 17.28 -2.48
N LEU A 390 -18.51 16.13 -2.74
CA LEU A 390 -18.06 14.84 -2.20
C LEU A 390 -16.70 14.45 -2.77
N THR A 391 -16.47 14.65 -4.07
CA THR A 391 -15.16 14.40 -4.69
C THR A 391 -14.05 15.27 -4.09
N GLU A 392 -14.32 16.54 -3.78
CA GLU A 392 -13.38 17.41 -3.07
C GLU A 392 -13.01 16.86 -1.68
N VAL A 393 -13.99 16.33 -0.95
CA VAL A 393 -13.74 15.67 0.34
C VAL A 393 -12.87 14.42 0.16
N VAL A 394 -13.16 13.59 -0.85
CA VAL A 394 -12.36 12.39 -1.15
C VAL A 394 -10.91 12.77 -1.48
N GLN A 395 -10.69 13.78 -2.33
CA GLN A 395 -9.34 14.28 -2.64
C GLN A 395 -8.59 14.76 -1.38
N ALA A 396 -9.28 15.47 -0.48
CA ALA A 396 -8.69 15.86 0.79
C ALA A 396 -8.30 14.64 1.66
N THR A 397 -9.12 13.57 1.68
CA THR A 397 -8.76 12.34 2.43
C THR A 397 -7.58 11.59 1.81
N GLN A 398 -7.39 11.67 0.50
CA GLN A 398 -6.22 11.10 -0.19
C GLN A 398 -4.95 11.89 0.14
N GLN A 399 -5.05 13.22 0.18
CA GLN A 399 -3.93 14.09 0.57
C GLN A 399 -3.58 13.94 2.06
N TYR A 400 -4.57 13.70 2.92
CA TYR A 400 -4.43 13.61 4.36
C TYR A 400 -5.03 12.29 4.89
N PRO A 401 -4.28 11.17 4.92
CA PRO A 401 -4.81 9.84 5.23
C PRO A 401 -5.49 9.68 6.60
N MET A 402 -5.13 10.53 7.58
CA MET A 402 -5.74 10.55 8.91
C MET A 402 -7.06 11.35 8.97
N LEU A 403 -7.45 12.02 7.89
CA LEU A 403 -8.61 12.93 7.87
C LEU A 403 -9.91 12.18 8.07
N ALA A 404 -10.15 11.14 7.27
CA ALA A 404 -11.44 10.43 7.25
C ALA A 404 -11.76 9.83 8.62
N THR A 405 -10.84 9.02 9.16
CA THR A 405 -10.89 8.46 10.52
C THR A 405 -11.19 9.53 11.58
N THR A 406 -10.48 10.66 11.54
CA THR A 406 -10.66 11.75 12.50
C THR A 406 -12.05 12.36 12.42
N LEU A 407 -12.54 12.65 11.21
CA LEU A 407 -13.84 13.30 11.03
C LEU A 407 -15.00 12.37 11.35
N VAL A 408 -14.91 11.07 11.00
CA VAL A 408 -15.88 10.05 11.41
C VAL A 408 -15.94 9.97 12.93
N ALA A 409 -14.79 9.88 13.61
CA ALA A 409 -14.74 9.82 15.06
C ALA A 409 -15.26 11.10 15.74
N LEU A 410 -15.02 12.27 15.15
CA LEU A 410 -15.57 13.54 15.64
C LEU A 410 -17.10 13.57 15.54
N ASP A 411 -17.68 13.13 14.42
CA ASP A 411 -19.13 13.05 14.23
C ASP A 411 -19.80 12.03 15.17
N GLN A 412 -19.13 10.89 15.40
CA GLN A 412 -19.61 9.86 16.34
C GLN A 412 -19.38 10.21 17.81
N SER A 413 -18.58 11.24 18.10
CA SER A 413 -18.39 11.69 19.48
C SER A 413 -19.67 12.36 20.00
N LYS A 414 -20.00 12.18 21.29
CA LYS A 414 -21.17 12.83 21.95
C LYS A 414 -21.13 14.39 21.93
N ARG A 415 -20.11 15.00 21.32
CA ARG A 415 -20.01 16.44 21.08
C ARG A 415 -20.66 16.71 19.72
N ILE A 416 -21.86 17.27 19.74
CA ILE A 416 -22.62 17.62 18.54
C ILE A 416 -21.78 18.60 17.69
N ILE A 417 -21.13 18.09 16.64
CA ILE A 417 -20.54 18.90 15.59
C ILE A 417 -21.57 19.08 14.49
N SER A 418 -21.78 20.31 14.04
CA SER A 418 -22.69 20.54 12.92
C SER A 418 -22.09 19.99 11.62
N ILE A 419 -22.92 19.54 10.69
CA ILE A 419 -22.43 19.07 9.39
C ILE A 419 -21.68 20.16 8.61
N LYS A 420 -22.05 21.43 8.84
CA LYS A 420 -21.38 22.60 8.28
C LYS A 420 -19.96 22.74 8.83
N ASP A 421 -19.77 22.51 10.13
CA ASP A 421 -18.45 22.53 10.77
C ASP A 421 -17.60 21.33 10.35
N LEU A 422 -18.21 20.15 10.21
CA LEU A 422 -17.52 18.96 9.70
C LEU A 422 -16.99 19.19 8.29
N ARG A 423 -17.79 19.81 7.41
CA ARG A 423 -17.36 20.23 6.07
C ARG A 423 -16.23 21.25 6.14
N LYS A 424 -16.35 22.27 7.00
CA LYS A 424 -15.30 23.28 7.20
C LYS A 424 -13.98 22.62 7.65
N HIS A 425 -14.04 21.60 8.49
CA HIS A 425 -12.85 20.84 8.90
C HIS A 425 -12.27 20.04 7.73
N ALA A 426 -13.09 19.29 6.99
CA ALA A 426 -12.65 18.54 5.83
C ALA A 426 -11.86 19.40 4.82
N LEU A 427 -12.36 20.60 4.53
CA LEU A 427 -11.81 21.49 3.50
C LEU A 427 -10.79 22.51 4.02
N ASN A 428 -10.42 22.46 5.31
CA ASN A 428 -9.40 23.35 5.87
C ASN A 428 -8.21 22.52 6.41
N PRO A 429 -7.12 22.41 5.63
CA PRO A 429 -5.91 21.69 6.01
C PRO A 429 -5.38 21.99 7.40
N LEU A 430 -5.31 23.28 7.75
CA LEU A 430 -4.77 23.70 9.03
C LEU A 430 -5.63 23.18 10.19
N ILE A 431 -6.96 23.32 10.09
CA ILE A 431 -7.86 22.92 11.17
C ILE A 431 -7.91 21.40 11.30
N HIS A 432 -8.05 20.66 10.20
CA HIS A 432 -8.13 19.21 10.34
C HIS A 432 -6.80 18.61 10.77
N MET A 433 -5.64 19.12 10.33
CA MET A 433 -4.35 18.57 10.78
C MET A 433 -4.20 18.71 12.30
N GLN A 434 -4.61 19.85 12.87
CA GLN A 434 -4.65 20.04 14.32
C GLN A 434 -5.58 19.02 15.01
N LYS A 435 -6.76 18.76 14.44
CA LYS A 435 -7.72 17.78 14.98
C LYS A 435 -7.22 16.34 14.84
N SER A 436 -6.63 15.99 13.70
CA SER A 436 -6.11 14.66 13.40
C SER A 436 -4.97 14.31 14.35
N ILE A 437 -4.03 15.23 14.55
CA ILE A 437 -2.94 15.02 15.53
C ILE A 437 -3.51 14.83 16.94
N LEU A 438 -4.49 15.64 17.35
CA LEU A 438 -5.10 15.47 18.66
C LEU A 438 -5.86 14.15 18.82
N HIS A 439 -6.53 13.69 17.76
CA HIS A 439 -7.33 12.47 17.79
C HIS A 439 -6.44 11.22 17.82
N HIS A 440 -5.50 11.12 16.88
CA HIS A 440 -4.64 9.95 16.70
C HIS A 440 -3.56 9.80 17.76
N TYR A 441 -3.23 10.90 18.46
CA TYR A 441 -2.26 10.92 19.54
C TYR A 441 -2.86 11.35 20.89
N ILE A 442 -4.17 11.19 21.08
CA ILE A 442 -4.87 11.67 22.29
C ILE A 442 -4.28 11.08 23.57
N ASN A 443 -3.92 9.79 23.54
CA ASN A 443 -3.32 9.10 24.67
C ASN A 443 -1.97 9.71 25.03
N GLU A 444 -1.14 10.01 24.05
CA GLU A 444 0.16 10.66 24.24
C GLU A 444 -0.01 12.09 24.77
N PHE A 445 -1.01 12.84 24.29
CA PHE A 445 -1.32 14.17 24.84
C PHE A 445 -1.77 14.12 26.30
N GLU A 446 -2.60 13.14 26.67
CA GLU A 446 -3.16 13.02 28.01
C GLU A 446 -2.15 12.42 29.00
N GLN A 447 -1.52 11.29 28.64
CA GLN A 447 -0.55 10.58 29.47
C GLN A 447 0.71 11.41 29.73
N TYR A 448 1.20 12.15 28.72
CA TYR A 448 2.45 12.91 28.83
C TYR A 448 2.22 14.39 29.15
N GLY A 449 0.97 14.83 29.32
CA GLY A 449 0.63 16.22 29.66
C GLY A 449 1.04 17.23 28.58
N LEU A 450 0.96 16.86 27.30
CA LEU A 450 1.39 17.73 26.20
C LEU A 450 0.43 18.91 26.00
N ASN A 451 0.98 20.10 25.75
CA ASN A 451 0.17 21.31 25.61
C ASN A 451 -0.51 21.39 24.23
N LYS A 452 -1.81 21.07 24.19
CA LYS A 452 -2.66 21.11 22.99
C LYS A 452 -2.68 22.48 22.28
N SER A 453 -2.51 23.59 23.02
CA SER A 453 -2.54 24.95 22.45
C SER A 453 -1.40 25.22 21.48
N VAL A 454 -0.29 24.47 21.56
CA VAL A 454 0.87 24.66 20.69
C VAL A 454 0.52 24.37 19.23
N LEU A 455 -0.38 23.42 18.96
CA LEU A 455 -0.80 23.08 17.60
C LEU A 455 -1.38 24.27 16.83
N THR A 456 -2.03 25.20 17.53
CA THR A 456 -2.60 26.41 16.91
C THR A 456 -1.55 27.43 16.46
N LYS A 457 -0.30 27.27 16.90
CA LYS A 457 0.80 28.19 16.61
C LYS A 457 1.73 27.70 15.50
N LEU A 458 1.52 26.48 15.01
CA LEU A 458 2.32 25.83 13.97
C LEU A 458 1.71 26.10 12.59
N SER A 459 2.57 26.21 11.56
CA SER A 459 2.14 26.26 10.17
C SER A 459 1.58 24.90 9.70
N LEU A 460 0.97 24.86 8.51
CA LEU A 460 0.49 23.61 7.92
C LEU A 460 1.63 22.59 7.71
N GLU A 461 2.77 23.06 7.19
CA GLU A 461 3.98 22.26 6.98
C GLU A 461 4.51 21.72 8.32
N GLU A 462 4.60 22.57 9.34
CA GLU A 462 5.06 22.13 10.67
C GLU A 462 4.12 21.11 11.31
N LEU A 463 2.81 21.19 11.07
CA LEU A 463 1.85 20.20 11.55
C LEU A 463 2.02 18.87 10.80
N HIS A 464 2.28 18.90 9.49
CA HIS A 464 2.59 17.71 8.72
C HIS A 464 3.84 17.00 9.23
N ASP A 465 4.91 17.77 9.47
CA ASP A 465 6.16 17.24 9.99
C ASP A 465 6.02 16.74 11.44
N LEU A 466 5.24 17.43 12.27
CA LEU A 466 4.90 17.00 13.61
C LEU A 466 4.16 15.65 13.59
N SER A 467 3.13 15.52 12.75
CA SER A 467 2.37 14.28 12.61
C SER A 467 3.27 13.12 12.16
N SER A 468 4.13 13.37 11.18
CA SER A 468 5.09 12.39 10.69
C SER A 468 6.12 12.00 11.76
N SER A 469 6.58 12.97 12.54
CA SER A 469 7.52 12.74 13.65
C SER A 469 6.88 11.89 14.76
N PHE A 470 5.65 12.21 15.17
CA PHE A 470 4.92 11.43 16.17
C PHE A 470 4.68 9.99 15.69
N ARG A 471 4.36 9.79 14.41
CA ARG A 471 4.26 8.46 13.80
C ARG A 471 5.57 7.68 13.95
N VAL A 472 6.72 8.30 13.65
CA VAL A 472 8.03 7.64 13.79
C VAL A 472 8.31 7.29 15.25
N LEU A 473 8.08 8.20 16.20
CA LEU A 473 8.29 7.91 17.62
C LEU A 473 7.46 6.72 18.10
N LYS A 474 6.18 6.67 17.71
CA LYS A 474 5.26 5.59 18.04
C LYS A 474 5.68 4.26 17.43
N GLN A 475 6.03 4.24 16.14
CA GLN A 475 6.52 3.04 15.45
C GLN A 475 7.85 2.52 16.02
N THR A 476 8.68 3.40 16.58
CA THR A 476 9.97 3.05 17.21
C THR A 476 9.79 2.58 18.66
N GLY A 477 8.57 2.59 19.20
CA GLY A 477 8.29 2.20 20.59
C GLY A 477 8.81 3.20 21.62
N ILE A 478 9.04 4.46 21.24
CA ILE A 478 9.40 5.52 22.20
C ILE A 478 8.15 5.93 22.98
N THR A 479 8.20 5.78 24.31
CA THR A 479 7.09 6.06 25.24
C THR A 479 7.41 7.15 26.26
N SER A 480 8.50 7.89 26.05
CA SER A 480 8.90 8.95 26.97
C SER A 480 8.21 10.27 26.65
N SER A 481 7.67 10.91 27.69
CA SER A 481 7.02 12.23 27.62
C SER A 481 7.96 13.30 27.08
N GLU A 482 9.24 13.23 27.45
CA GLU A 482 10.23 14.25 27.12
C GLU A 482 10.40 14.35 25.60
N GLU A 483 10.55 13.23 24.91
CA GLU A 483 10.76 13.13 23.47
C GLU A 483 9.59 13.78 22.70
N TYR A 484 8.35 13.39 22.99
CA TYR A 484 7.17 14.01 22.36
C TYR A 484 7.08 15.52 22.67
N SER A 485 7.42 15.93 23.89
CA SER A 485 7.42 17.34 24.28
C SER A 485 8.42 18.18 23.48
N TRP A 486 9.60 17.62 23.16
CA TRP A 486 10.64 18.29 22.40
C TRP A 486 10.23 18.52 20.95
N VAL A 487 9.66 17.51 20.28
CA VAL A 487 9.15 17.64 18.90
C VAL A 487 8.06 18.71 18.81
N LEU A 488 7.26 18.88 19.87
CA LEU A 488 6.18 19.86 19.91
C LEU A 488 6.67 21.32 20.03
N LYS A 489 7.91 21.57 20.48
CA LYS A 489 8.39 22.95 20.73
C LYS A 489 8.45 23.78 19.45
N LYS A 490 7.99 25.03 19.51
CA LYS A 490 8.07 26.03 18.41
C LYS A 490 9.43 26.74 18.33
N ASN A 491 10.51 26.09 18.74
CA ASN A 491 11.86 26.66 18.68
C ASN A 491 12.74 25.84 17.72
N ASN A 492 13.97 26.31 17.48
CA ASN A 492 14.95 25.68 16.60
C ASN A 492 15.15 24.18 16.91
N GLN A 493 15.15 23.82 18.20
CA GLN A 493 15.29 22.44 18.66
C GLN A 493 14.13 21.54 18.23
N GLY A 494 12.89 22.00 18.41
CA GLY A 494 11.71 21.25 17.95
C GLY A 494 11.64 21.19 16.43
N GLN A 495 12.03 22.26 15.73
CA GLN A 495 12.10 22.29 14.27
C GLN A 495 13.10 21.25 13.72
N ILE A 496 14.31 21.16 14.30
CA ILE A 496 15.30 20.14 13.91
C ILE A 496 14.71 18.73 14.00
N LEU A 497 13.99 18.43 15.10
CA LEU A 497 13.38 17.11 15.26
C LEU A 497 12.30 16.86 14.22
N ARG A 498 11.47 17.88 13.92
CA ARG A 498 10.43 17.80 12.89
C ARG A 498 11.00 17.58 11.48
N ILE A 499 12.17 18.13 11.18
CA ILE A 499 12.88 17.92 9.91
C ILE A 499 13.41 16.48 9.80
N PHE A 500 14.13 16.00 10.81
CA PHE A 500 14.90 14.76 10.67
C PHE A 500 14.17 13.48 11.11
N LEU A 501 13.24 13.53 12.06
CA LEU A 501 12.53 12.33 12.51
C LEU A 501 11.74 11.65 11.38
N PRO A 502 10.99 12.36 10.51
CA PRO A 502 10.23 11.73 9.44
C PRO A 502 11.08 10.85 8.52
N GLU A 503 12.30 11.28 8.17
CA GLU A 503 13.19 10.52 7.29
C GLU A 503 13.58 9.14 7.86
N LEU A 504 13.62 9.02 9.20
CA LEU A 504 13.99 7.77 9.86
C LEU A 504 12.92 6.68 9.70
N SER A 505 11.72 7.00 9.18
CA SER A 505 10.70 6.00 8.88
C SER A 505 11.16 4.96 7.84
N GLN A 506 12.13 5.32 6.98
CA GLN A 506 12.66 4.44 5.94
C GLN A 506 13.61 3.36 6.47
N ILE A 507 14.06 3.49 7.72
CA ILE A 507 14.94 2.50 8.35
C ILE A 507 14.08 1.33 8.83
N ALA A 508 14.13 0.19 8.13
CA ALA A 508 13.29 -0.97 8.41
C ALA A 508 13.56 -1.60 9.79
N ASP A 509 14.81 -1.63 10.23
CA ASP A 509 15.20 -2.18 11.53
C ASP A 509 14.85 -1.20 12.68
N ILE A 510 14.04 -1.67 13.62
CA ILE A 510 13.50 -0.88 14.73
C ILE A 510 14.62 -0.44 15.69
N GLU A 511 15.59 -1.28 16.00
CA GLU A 511 16.67 -0.96 16.95
C GLU A 511 17.70 0.00 16.32
N GLN A 512 17.98 -0.15 15.03
CA GLN A 512 18.76 0.84 14.27
C GLN A 512 18.07 2.19 14.24
N ARG A 513 16.76 2.21 13.94
CA ARG A 513 15.94 3.42 13.95
C ARG A 513 15.96 4.09 15.33
N LYS A 514 15.80 3.32 16.40
CA LYS A 514 15.86 3.79 17.79
C LYS A 514 17.22 4.39 18.14
N THR A 515 18.31 3.79 17.66
CA THR A 515 19.67 4.32 17.83
C THR A 515 19.82 5.69 17.16
N LEU A 516 19.33 5.84 15.92
CA LEU A 516 19.38 7.11 15.19
C LEU A 516 18.53 8.19 15.85
N VAL A 517 17.32 7.84 16.32
CA VAL A 517 16.47 8.74 17.11
C VAL A 517 17.21 9.24 18.35
N ASN A 518 17.83 8.33 19.11
CA ASN A 518 18.60 8.70 20.31
C ASN A 518 19.79 9.62 20.01
N ILE A 519 20.50 9.39 18.90
CA ILE A 519 21.59 10.27 18.44
C ILE A 519 21.05 11.67 18.12
N LEU A 520 19.91 11.76 17.45
CA LEU A 520 19.27 13.04 17.13
C LEU A 520 18.89 13.80 18.42
N TYR A 521 18.25 13.14 19.38
CA TYR A 521 17.91 13.75 20.68
C TYR A 521 19.14 14.18 21.47
N LYS A 522 20.21 13.37 21.53
CA LYS A 522 21.48 13.76 22.15
C LYS A 522 22.03 15.05 21.53
N GLY A 523 21.94 15.22 20.21
CA GLY A 523 22.34 16.45 19.52
C GLY A 523 21.49 17.66 19.90
N VAL A 524 20.18 17.50 19.93
CA VAL A 524 19.24 18.59 20.27
C VAL A 524 19.36 19.02 21.74
N GLN A 525 19.53 18.06 22.65
CA GLN A 525 19.57 18.29 24.11
C GLN A 525 20.95 18.74 24.61
N LYS A 526 22.03 18.12 24.10
CA LYS A 526 23.40 18.28 24.64
C LYS A 526 24.38 18.88 23.62
N GLY A 527 23.96 19.10 22.38
CA GLY A 527 24.76 19.73 21.33
C GLY A 527 25.58 18.77 20.46
N VAL A 528 26.21 19.35 19.43
CA VAL A 528 26.94 18.65 18.36
C VAL A 528 28.06 17.75 18.91
N VAL A 529 28.80 18.22 19.92
CA VAL A 529 29.93 17.46 20.49
C VAL A 529 29.46 16.17 21.16
N SER A 530 28.37 16.23 21.93
CA SER A 530 27.79 15.04 22.57
C SER A 530 27.19 14.07 21.56
N GLN A 531 26.59 14.58 20.47
CA GLN A 531 26.14 13.76 19.36
C GLN A 531 27.29 13.03 18.67
N GLY A 532 28.40 13.74 18.38
CA GLY A 532 29.59 13.15 17.77
C GLY A 532 30.23 12.06 18.63
N LYS A 533 30.25 12.22 19.97
CA LYS A 533 30.69 11.15 20.88
C LYS A 533 29.81 9.91 20.79
N ALA A 534 28.49 10.09 20.74
CA ALA A 534 27.54 8.98 20.61
C ALA A 534 27.62 8.28 19.24
N LEU A 535 27.97 9.02 18.18
CA LEU A 535 28.22 8.45 16.85
C LEU A 535 29.39 7.46 16.87
N LEU A 536 30.46 7.77 17.61
CA LEU A 536 31.64 6.90 17.74
C LEU A 536 31.38 5.61 18.53
N GLU A 537 30.26 5.53 19.27
CA GLU A 537 29.84 4.33 20.01
C GLU A 537 29.16 3.29 19.09
N ILE A 538 28.81 3.65 17.85
CA ILE A 538 28.17 2.74 16.90
C ILE A 538 29.22 1.78 16.29
N THR A 539 29.01 0.49 16.50
CA THR A 539 29.91 -0.57 16.00
C THR A 539 29.53 -1.07 14.60
N ASP A 540 28.25 -1.03 14.23
CA ASP A 540 27.77 -1.41 12.91
C ASP A 540 28.19 -0.38 11.85
N LYS A 541 28.90 -0.83 10.81
CA LYS A 541 29.47 0.05 9.78
C LYS A 541 28.41 0.74 8.91
N ASN A 542 27.31 0.05 8.61
CA ASN A 542 26.25 0.59 7.77
C ASN A 542 25.45 1.64 8.55
N LEU A 543 25.09 1.33 9.79
CA LEU A 543 24.43 2.25 10.70
C LEU A 543 25.30 3.47 11.00
N TYR A 544 26.61 3.28 11.21
CA TYR A 544 27.56 4.37 11.39
C TYR A 544 27.57 5.32 10.18
N SER A 545 27.59 4.78 8.96
CA SER A 545 27.53 5.59 7.75
C SER A 545 26.26 6.45 7.68
N ILE A 546 25.10 5.85 7.95
CA ILE A 546 23.81 6.55 7.98
C ILE A 546 23.81 7.63 9.08
N ALA A 547 24.26 7.28 10.28
CA ALA A 547 24.34 8.19 11.42
C ALA A 547 25.32 9.35 11.18
N LEU A 548 26.43 9.11 10.48
CA LEU A 548 27.39 10.15 10.09
C LEU A 548 26.77 11.14 9.11
N GLN A 549 26.02 10.67 8.11
CA GLN A 549 25.30 11.56 7.19
C GLN A 549 24.23 12.38 7.92
N LEU A 550 23.47 11.75 8.81
CA LEU A 550 22.53 12.46 9.68
C LEU A 550 23.22 13.54 10.54
N HIS A 551 24.37 13.20 11.15
CA HIS A 551 25.15 14.13 11.97
C HIS A 551 25.66 15.32 11.16
N LYS A 552 26.18 15.10 9.94
CA LYS A 552 26.64 16.18 9.05
C LYS A 552 25.50 17.14 8.70
N ARG A 553 24.34 16.60 8.33
CA ARG A 553 23.14 17.41 8.02
C ARG A 553 22.64 18.17 9.25
N PHE A 554 22.65 17.54 10.42
CA PHE A 554 22.31 18.17 11.69
C PHE A 554 23.20 19.39 11.99
N ILE A 555 24.51 19.30 11.77
CA ILE A 555 25.45 20.42 11.96
C ILE A 555 25.07 21.58 11.04
N CYS A 556 24.87 21.31 9.75
CA CYS A 556 24.54 22.35 8.78
C CYS A 556 23.22 23.04 9.12
N VAL A 557 22.17 22.28 9.45
CA VAL A 557 20.88 22.83 9.87
C VAL A 557 21.00 23.70 11.11
N LYS A 558 21.73 23.22 12.14
CA LYS A 558 21.98 23.98 13.36
C LYS A 558 22.71 25.29 13.04
N GLN A 559 23.71 25.25 12.16
CA GLN A 559 24.45 26.44 11.73
C GLN A 559 23.56 27.45 11.02
N MET A 560 22.68 27.00 10.11
CA MET A 560 21.73 27.89 9.42
C MET A 560 20.76 28.54 10.42
N GLN A 561 20.29 27.78 11.42
CA GLN A 561 19.43 28.28 12.48
C GLN A 561 20.13 29.29 13.40
N ASP A 562 21.38 29.01 13.81
CA ASP A 562 22.18 29.87 14.68
C ASP A 562 22.47 31.22 13.99
N LEU A 563 22.66 31.21 12.66
CA LEU A 563 22.82 32.40 11.81
C LEU A 563 21.48 33.03 11.34
N ARG A 564 20.34 32.52 11.82
CA ARG A 564 18.98 33.04 11.57
C ARG A 564 18.58 33.08 10.10
N PHE A 565 18.94 32.06 9.33
CA PHE A 565 18.46 31.89 7.96
C PHE A 565 16.97 31.49 7.88
N THR A 566 16.37 31.66 6.69
CA THR A 566 14.96 31.28 6.44
C THR A 566 14.79 29.77 6.39
N ASN A 567 13.52 29.32 6.48
CA ASN A 567 13.20 27.90 6.40
C ASN A 567 13.60 27.26 5.06
N GLU A 568 13.58 28.00 3.94
CA GLU A 568 14.00 27.44 2.65
C GLU A 568 15.49 27.08 2.64
N VAL A 569 16.34 27.94 3.21
CA VAL A 569 17.79 27.68 3.33
C VAL A 569 18.06 26.52 4.28
N ILE A 570 17.31 26.45 5.38
CA ILE A 570 17.39 25.34 6.35
C ILE A 570 16.96 24.03 5.69
N ALA A 571 15.89 24.04 4.89
CA ALA A 571 15.41 22.86 4.17
C ALA A 571 16.48 22.33 3.21
N LEU A 572 17.09 23.19 2.38
CA LEU A 572 18.17 22.78 1.47
C LEU A 572 19.36 22.15 2.22
N ALA A 573 19.75 22.70 3.38
CA ALA A 573 20.81 22.12 4.20
C ALA A 573 20.46 20.72 4.74
N SER A 574 19.17 20.43 4.93
CA SER A 574 18.67 19.19 5.50
C SER A 574 18.52 18.03 4.51
N GLU A 575 18.41 18.29 3.20
CA GLU A 575 18.07 17.29 2.19
C GLU A 575 19.06 16.10 2.13
N ALA A 576 18.57 14.87 2.32
CA ALA A 576 19.42 13.67 2.35
C ALA A 576 20.09 13.37 1.00
N GLU A 577 19.31 13.33 -0.07
CA GLU A 577 19.68 12.68 -1.35
C GLU A 577 19.90 13.68 -2.50
N SER A 578 19.61 14.96 -2.31
CA SER A 578 19.76 15.93 -3.40
C SER A 578 21.22 16.34 -3.61
N LEU A 579 21.61 16.43 -4.89
CA LEU A 579 22.93 16.95 -5.27
C LEU A 579 23.12 18.40 -4.80
N ASN A 580 22.07 19.22 -4.90
CA ASN A 580 22.08 20.62 -4.48
C ASN A 580 22.29 20.77 -2.97
N GLY A 581 21.58 19.98 -2.16
CA GLY A 581 21.78 19.94 -0.71
C GLY A 581 23.18 19.47 -0.34
N LEU A 582 23.71 18.44 -1.02
CA LEU A 582 25.09 17.99 -0.82
C LEU A 582 26.10 19.10 -1.12
N ARG A 583 25.98 19.77 -2.27
CA ARG A 583 26.86 20.89 -2.66
C ARG A 583 26.79 22.03 -1.65
N PHE A 584 25.58 22.41 -1.24
CA PHE A 584 25.39 23.47 -0.25
C PHE A 584 26.04 23.13 1.09
N ARG A 585 25.90 21.89 1.58
CA ARG A 585 26.58 21.44 2.80
C ARG A 585 28.10 21.46 2.68
N ASN A 586 28.66 21.11 1.52
CA ASN A 586 30.11 21.18 1.34
C ASN A 586 30.63 22.60 1.42
N VAL A 587 29.91 23.57 0.84
CA VAL A 587 30.21 24.99 1.02
C VAL A 587 30.18 25.36 2.51
N ILE A 588 29.14 24.94 3.24
CA ILE A 588 29.05 25.20 4.69
C ILE A 588 30.29 24.66 5.43
N PHE A 589 30.65 23.39 5.21
CA PHE A 589 31.80 22.78 5.88
C PHE A 589 33.13 23.45 5.54
N GLN A 590 33.39 23.75 4.27
CA GLN A 590 34.62 24.43 3.85
C GLN A 590 34.74 25.81 4.48
N VAL A 591 33.66 26.60 4.45
CA VAL A 591 33.64 27.94 5.03
C VAL A 591 33.88 27.88 6.54
N GLU A 592 33.21 26.98 7.27
CA GLU A 592 33.41 26.83 8.72
C GLU A 592 34.84 26.39 9.06
N GLU A 593 35.40 25.43 8.32
CA GLU A 593 36.77 24.95 8.51
C GLU A 593 37.79 26.09 8.34
N GLN A 594 37.68 26.85 7.24
CA GLN A 594 38.61 27.93 6.97
C GLN A 594 38.43 29.09 7.95
N CYS A 595 37.20 29.51 8.27
CA CYS A 595 36.96 30.57 9.24
C CYS A 595 37.50 30.22 10.62
N LYS A 596 37.32 28.97 11.07
CA LYS A 596 37.92 28.47 12.31
C LYS A 596 39.45 28.49 12.25
N GLY A 597 40.04 28.06 11.14
CA GLY A 597 41.49 28.10 10.92
C GLY A 597 42.06 29.53 10.99
N VAL A 598 41.37 30.51 10.41
CA VAL A 598 41.73 31.94 10.53
C VAL A 598 41.68 32.39 11.99
N HIS A 599 40.57 32.11 12.67
CA HIS A 599 40.36 32.49 14.06
C HIS A 599 41.45 31.92 14.99
N GLU A 600 41.76 30.62 14.87
CA GLU A 600 42.80 29.97 15.67
C GLU A 600 44.19 30.56 15.43
N ARG A 601 44.53 30.87 14.18
CA ARG A 601 45.80 31.48 13.82
C ARG A 601 45.94 32.88 14.41
N LEU A 602 44.91 33.72 14.23
CA LEU A 602 44.91 35.08 14.79
C LEU A 602 45.03 35.06 16.31
N ARG A 603 44.35 34.11 16.99
CA ARG A 603 44.43 33.95 18.44
C ARG A 603 45.82 33.53 18.94
N LYS A 604 46.55 32.70 18.17
CA LYS A 604 47.91 32.23 18.52
C LYS A 604 49.00 33.28 18.23
N SER A 605 48.71 34.29 17.41
CA SER A 605 49.64 35.35 17.06
C SER A 605 49.75 36.40 18.17
N SER A 606 50.96 36.63 18.68
CA SER A 606 51.23 37.70 19.66
C SER A 606 51.14 39.10 19.04
N THR A 607 51.34 39.22 17.72
CA THR A 607 51.39 40.47 16.97
C THR A 607 50.05 40.89 16.35
N ASP A 608 49.05 40.01 16.29
CA ASP A 608 47.75 40.26 15.65
C ASP A 608 46.57 40.37 16.63
N ARG A 609 46.82 40.67 17.92
CA ARG A 609 45.76 40.75 18.95
C ARG A 609 44.60 41.67 18.57
N ASP A 610 44.91 42.81 17.95
CA ASP A 610 43.90 43.81 17.55
C ASP A 610 42.99 43.28 16.43
N LYS A 611 43.50 42.38 15.58
CA LYS A 611 42.76 41.76 14.47
C LYS A 611 41.79 40.69 14.95
N VAL A 612 42.03 40.05 16.10
CA VAL A 612 41.12 39.02 16.66
C VAL A 612 39.73 39.61 16.89
N SER A 613 39.65 40.78 17.52
CA SER A 613 38.36 41.44 17.80
C SER A 613 37.65 41.92 16.53
N LYS A 614 38.41 42.34 15.51
CA LYS A 614 37.87 42.74 14.20
C LYS A 614 37.35 41.53 13.43
N TRP A 615 38.11 40.43 13.42
CA TRP A 615 37.72 39.17 12.79
C TRP A 615 36.44 38.61 13.43
N GLN A 616 36.36 38.56 14.76
CA GLN A 616 35.17 38.08 15.47
C GLN A 616 33.89 38.86 15.11
N ARG A 617 34.00 40.13 14.71
CA ARG A 617 32.84 40.93 14.26
C ARG A 617 32.52 40.72 12.79
N ALA A 618 33.51 40.38 11.97
CA ALA A 618 33.36 40.22 10.53
C ALA A 618 33.07 38.78 10.09
N ASP A 619 33.44 37.78 10.90
CA ASP A 619 33.34 36.37 10.52
C ASP A 619 31.89 35.89 10.34
N GLU A 620 30.95 36.40 11.15
CA GLU A 620 29.54 36.05 11.07
C GLU A 620 28.92 36.60 9.79
N ASP A 621 29.19 37.88 9.48
CA ASP A 621 28.72 38.54 8.26
C ASP A 621 29.30 37.89 7.01
N TYR A 622 30.57 37.49 7.04
CA TYR A 622 31.22 36.80 5.94
C TYR A 622 30.61 35.41 5.70
N ARG A 623 30.43 34.62 6.76
CA ARG A 623 29.73 33.32 6.68
C ARG A 623 28.33 33.47 6.12
N ARG A 624 27.56 34.44 6.63
CA ARG A 624 26.20 34.72 6.15
C ARG A 624 26.19 35.11 4.68
N ALA A 625 27.14 35.94 4.23
CA ALA A 625 27.27 36.32 2.84
C ALA A 625 27.54 35.12 1.94
N LEU A 626 28.54 34.29 2.28
CA LEU A 626 28.88 33.11 1.47
C LEU A 626 27.76 32.08 1.41
N TYR A 627 27.04 31.84 2.51
CA TYR A 627 25.89 30.92 2.49
C TYR A 627 24.71 31.46 1.68
N SER A 628 24.45 32.78 1.76
CA SER A 628 23.41 33.41 0.93
C SER A 628 23.76 33.30 -0.55
N ILE A 629 25.01 33.60 -0.91
CA ILE A 629 25.50 33.49 -2.29
C ILE A 629 25.41 32.05 -2.80
N ALA A 630 25.79 31.07 -1.98
CA ALA A 630 25.72 29.67 -2.34
C ALA A 630 24.28 29.18 -2.52
N PHE A 631 23.37 29.57 -1.61
CA PHE A 631 21.95 29.26 -1.75
C PHE A 631 21.36 29.85 -3.04
N GLU A 632 21.58 31.16 -3.28
CA GLU A 632 21.11 31.84 -4.49
C GLU A 632 21.72 31.20 -5.75
N GLY A 633 23.03 30.96 -5.77
CA GLY A 633 23.70 30.41 -6.95
C GLY A 633 23.30 28.96 -7.26
N ILE A 634 22.99 28.15 -6.25
CA ILE A 634 22.53 26.76 -6.43
C ILE A 634 21.05 26.71 -6.86
N THR A 635 20.21 27.62 -6.34
CA THR A 635 18.75 27.59 -6.58
C THR A 635 18.30 28.47 -7.75
N GLN A 636 19.10 29.48 -8.15
CA GLN A 636 18.79 30.46 -9.19
C GLN A 636 19.94 30.58 -10.20
N PRO A 637 19.87 29.85 -11.32
CA PRO A 637 20.88 29.92 -12.38
C PRO A 637 21.00 31.34 -12.97
N GLY A 638 22.23 31.79 -13.22
CA GLY A 638 22.50 33.11 -13.82
C GLY A 638 22.76 34.25 -12.83
N THR A 639 22.80 33.95 -11.53
CA THR A 639 23.23 34.91 -10.50
C THR A 639 24.71 35.27 -10.66
N ASP A 640 25.07 36.56 -10.62
CA ASP A 640 26.47 37.02 -10.59
C ASP A 640 27.12 36.69 -9.23
N ILE A 641 27.52 35.44 -9.08
CA ILE A 641 28.16 34.89 -7.88
C ILE A 641 29.57 35.48 -7.72
N THR A 642 30.33 35.61 -8.82
CA THR A 642 31.72 36.06 -8.79
C THR A 642 31.87 37.46 -8.19
N SER A 643 31.03 38.41 -8.59
CA SER A 643 31.07 39.78 -8.05
C SER A 643 30.69 39.82 -6.56
N LYS A 644 29.64 39.07 -6.18
CA LYS A 644 29.18 38.99 -4.79
C LYS A 644 30.22 38.36 -3.86
N ILE A 645 30.90 37.29 -4.29
CA ILE A 645 31.98 36.65 -3.52
C ILE A 645 33.13 37.65 -3.31
N LYS A 646 33.62 38.30 -4.36
CA LYS A 646 34.69 39.32 -4.25
C LYS A 646 34.34 40.47 -3.30
N GLN A 647 33.07 40.87 -3.25
CA GLN A 647 32.60 41.90 -2.34
C GLN A 647 32.64 41.43 -0.87
N ALA A 648 32.22 40.19 -0.61
CA ALA A 648 32.29 39.59 0.73
C ALA A 648 33.75 39.39 1.18
N GLU A 649 34.58 38.87 0.28
CA GLU A 649 36.01 38.62 0.46
C GLU A 649 36.78 39.89 0.87
N LYS A 650 36.60 41.00 0.15
CA LYS A 650 37.34 42.24 0.38
C LYS A 650 37.26 42.69 1.85
N LYS A 651 36.06 42.61 2.45
CA LYS A 651 35.81 43.04 3.84
C LYS A 651 36.62 42.26 4.86
N VAL A 652 36.86 40.98 4.61
CA VAL A 652 37.62 40.11 5.52
C VAL A 652 39.12 40.14 5.24
N LEU A 653 39.52 40.28 3.98
CA LEU A 653 40.93 40.44 3.59
C LEU A 653 41.56 41.70 4.19
N ASP A 654 40.82 42.82 4.25
CA ASP A 654 41.27 44.07 4.88
C ASP A 654 41.60 43.90 6.38
N ILE A 655 41.13 42.82 7.02
CA ILE A 655 41.40 42.50 8.42
C ILE A 655 42.62 41.56 8.55
N VAL A 656 42.68 40.51 7.72
CA VAL A 656 43.68 39.44 7.89
C VAL A 656 45.01 39.76 7.21
N ASP A 657 44.99 40.46 6.08
CA ASP A 657 46.19 40.84 5.36
C ASP A 657 46.92 42.03 6.01
N PRO A 658 48.23 42.16 5.83
CA PRO A 658 49.00 43.18 6.53
C PRO A 658 48.85 44.54 5.85
N GLU A 659 48.55 45.60 6.63
CA GLU A 659 48.82 46.97 6.19
C GLU A 659 50.34 47.14 6.08
N MET A 660 50.89 47.05 4.86
CA MET A 660 52.31 47.32 4.63
C MET A 660 52.59 48.82 4.83
N LYS A 661 52.98 49.22 6.05
CA LYS A 661 53.27 50.63 6.41
C LYS A 661 54.69 51.08 6.03
N SER A 662 55.65 50.16 5.96
CA SER A 662 57.07 50.47 5.65
C SER A 662 57.34 50.47 4.14
N TRP A 663 57.91 51.57 3.64
CA TRP A 663 58.30 51.73 2.24
C TRP A 663 59.39 50.73 1.79
N LEU A 664 60.35 50.42 2.67
CA LEU A 664 61.40 49.42 2.42
C LEU A 664 60.82 48.01 2.27
N HIS A 665 59.84 47.64 3.10
CA HIS A 665 59.16 46.35 2.97
C HIS A 665 58.39 46.25 1.65
N LYS A 666 57.73 47.32 1.20
CA LYS A 666 57.05 47.34 -0.11
C LYS A 666 58.04 47.12 -1.25
N ILE A 667 59.19 47.79 -1.23
CA ILE A 667 60.22 47.65 -2.27
C ILE A 667 60.78 46.22 -2.28
N LEU A 668 61.06 45.63 -1.12
CA LEU A 668 61.56 44.26 -1.02
C LEU A 668 60.54 43.23 -1.53
N VAL A 669 59.26 43.41 -1.21
CA VAL A 669 58.16 42.57 -1.74
C VAL A 669 58.06 42.69 -3.26
N ILE A 670 58.19 43.90 -3.81
CA ILE A 670 58.19 44.13 -5.27
C ILE A 670 59.37 43.43 -5.93
N ILE A 671 60.59 43.61 -5.41
CA ILE A 671 61.81 42.99 -5.95
C ILE A 671 61.70 41.46 -5.88
N ALA A 672 61.26 40.90 -4.75
CA ALA A 672 61.13 39.46 -4.59
C ALA A 672 60.12 38.85 -5.57
N ASN A 673 58.99 39.53 -5.82
CA ASN A 673 58.02 39.09 -6.81
C ASN A 673 58.56 39.20 -8.26
N ILE A 674 59.27 40.28 -8.61
CA ILE A 674 59.93 40.43 -9.93
C ILE A 674 60.94 39.29 -10.13
N VAL A 675 61.80 39.04 -9.14
CA VAL A 675 62.81 37.98 -9.20
C VAL A 675 62.16 36.61 -9.40
N ILE A 676 61.09 36.28 -8.67
CA ILE A 676 60.37 35.01 -8.85
C ILE A 676 59.78 34.91 -10.26
N THR A 677 59.08 35.94 -10.73
CA THR A 677 58.45 35.93 -12.06
C THR A 677 59.49 35.82 -13.17
N THR A 678 60.61 36.53 -13.07
CA THR A 678 61.69 36.48 -14.08
C THR A 678 62.41 35.13 -14.07
N LEU A 679 62.77 34.60 -12.89
CA LEU A 679 63.49 33.32 -12.79
C LEU A 679 62.64 32.11 -13.13
N THR A 680 61.32 32.18 -12.94
CA THR A 680 60.40 31.08 -13.25
C THR A 680 59.67 31.27 -14.59
N LEU A 681 60.02 32.32 -15.35
CA LEU A 681 59.32 32.73 -16.58
C LEU A 681 57.80 32.82 -16.39
N GLY A 682 57.34 33.24 -15.21
CA GLY A 682 55.93 33.32 -14.83
C GLY A 682 55.25 31.99 -14.48
N VAL A 683 55.87 30.83 -14.72
CA VAL A 683 55.25 29.52 -14.50
C VAL A 683 54.86 29.30 -13.03
N ALA A 684 55.71 29.71 -12.09
CA ALA A 684 55.39 29.58 -10.66
C ALA A 684 54.25 30.51 -10.24
N ASN A 685 54.15 31.71 -10.83
CA ASN A 685 53.06 32.64 -10.58
C ASN A 685 51.73 32.12 -11.17
N ASP A 686 51.75 31.56 -12.38
CA ASP A 686 50.57 30.95 -13.01
C ASP A 686 50.07 29.73 -12.24
N ILE A 687 50.96 28.84 -11.80
CA ILE A 687 50.62 27.70 -10.93
C ILE A 687 50.01 28.22 -9.63
N LYS A 688 50.62 29.25 -9.02
CA LYS A 688 50.11 29.85 -7.79
C LYS A 688 48.72 30.45 -7.97
N GLU A 689 48.48 31.22 -9.04
CA GLU A 689 47.18 31.83 -9.32
C GLU A 689 46.09 30.76 -9.55
N ARG A 690 46.44 29.67 -10.24
CA ARG A 690 45.55 28.53 -10.42
C ARG A 690 45.18 27.85 -9.09
N HIS A 691 46.10 27.74 -8.14
CA HIS A 691 45.83 27.09 -6.85
C HIS A 691 45.26 28.03 -5.77
N THR A 692 45.59 29.32 -5.81
CA THR A 692 45.32 30.25 -4.69
C THR A 692 44.52 31.48 -5.07
N GLY A 693 44.24 31.71 -6.35
CA GLY A 693 43.56 32.91 -6.84
C GLY A 693 44.40 34.19 -6.78
N ASN A 694 45.68 34.11 -6.41
CA ASN A 694 46.60 35.25 -6.39
C ASN A 694 47.90 34.94 -7.15
N TYR A 695 48.29 35.88 -8.00
CA TYR A 695 49.51 35.83 -8.81
C TYR A 695 50.79 36.09 -8.01
N TRP A 696 50.73 36.86 -6.91
CA TRP A 696 51.91 37.38 -6.19
C TRP A 696 52.23 36.61 -4.90
N PHE A 697 53.51 36.41 -4.59
CA PHE A 697 53.98 35.55 -3.48
C PHE A 697 54.00 36.23 -2.11
N PHE A 698 54.46 37.47 -2.00
CA PHE A 698 54.77 38.11 -0.71
C PHE A 698 53.88 39.30 -0.32
N ASN A 699 52.69 39.43 -0.90
CA ASN A 699 51.78 40.56 -0.66
C ASN A 699 50.65 40.28 0.36
N GLN A 700 50.58 39.08 0.93
CA GLN A 700 49.43 38.64 1.74
C GLN A 700 49.86 37.71 2.89
N THR A 701 48.94 37.47 3.84
CA THR A 701 49.14 36.43 4.87
C THR A 701 48.60 35.07 4.43
N THR A 702 49.04 34.00 5.09
CA THR A 702 48.51 32.64 4.87
C THR A 702 46.99 32.51 5.04
N SER A 703 46.33 33.30 5.90
CA SER A 703 44.85 33.30 5.96
C SER A 703 44.24 34.06 4.81
N GLY A 704 44.83 35.15 4.36
CA GLY A 704 44.36 35.83 3.15
C GLY A 704 44.45 34.92 1.92
N GLU A 705 45.50 34.11 1.85
CA GLU A 705 45.64 33.07 0.81
C GLU A 705 44.58 31.98 0.92
N LYS A 706 44.32 31.48 2.13
CA LYS A 706 43.28 30.46 2.37
C LYS A 706 41.85 30.97 2.10
N LEU A 707 41.54 32.24 2.39
CA LEU A 707 40.25 32.83 2.08
C LEU A 707 40.04 33.00 0.57
N ARG A 708 41.07 33.43 -0.17
CA ARG A 708 41.05 33.48 -1.65
C ARG A 708 40.83 32.09 -2.27
N THR A 709 41.52 31.06 -1.75
CA THR A 709 41.30 29.67 -2.17
C THR A 709 39.88 29.22 -1.86
N LEU A 710 39.37 29.49 -0.66
CA LEU A 710 38.00 29.16 -0.26
C LEU A 710 36.97 29.77 -1.22
N ASP A 711 37.09 31.06 -1.51
CA ASP A 711 36.15 31.78 -2.37
C ASP A 711 36.11 31.20 -3.78
N LYS A 712 37.26 30.75 -4.31
CA LYS A 712 37.35 30.02 -5.57
C LYS A 712 36.72 28.63 -5.50
N GLU A 713 36.93 27.90 -4.41
CA GLU A 713 36.32 26.59 -4.18
C GLU A 713 34.80 26.69 -4.07
N VAL A 714 34.28 27.68 -3.34
CA VAL A 714 32.86 27.99 -3.24
C VAL A 714 32.28 28.31 -4.61
N GLN A 715 32.94 29.16 -5.40
CA GLN A 715 32.52 29.46 -6.77
C GLN A 715 32.44 28.18 -7.63
N SER A 716 33.49 27.35 -7.59
CA SER A 716 33.53 26.08 -8.32
C SER A 716 32.39 25.14 -7.91
N LEU A 717 32.12 25.02 -6.60
CA LEU A 717 31.03 24.18 -6.09
C LEU A 717 29.65 24.68 -6.50
N ILE A 718 29.49 25.97 -6.84
CA ILE A 718 28.22 26.56 -7.32
C ILE A 718 28.10 26.49 -8.85
N GLU A 719 29.19 26.61 -9.60
CA GLU A 719 29.16 26.67 -11.08
C GLU A 719 29.28 25.30 -11.76
N CYS A 720 29.98 24.33 -11.15
CA CYS A 720 30.29 23.03 -11.77
C CYS A 720 29.60 21.85 -11.05
N PRO A 721 28.37 21.45 -11.45
CA PRO A 721 27.65 20.33 -10.83
C PRO A 721 28.35 18.96 -10.96
N ASP A 722 29.20 18.78 -11.98
CA ASP A 722 29.90 17.52 -12.29
C ASP A 722 31.34 17.45 -11.74
N SER A 723 31.82 18.49 -11.05
CA SER A 723 33.15 18.45 -10.44
C SER A 723 33.20 17.40 -9.32
N GLU A 724 34.26 16.59 -9.25
CA GLU A 724 34.43 15.58 -8.19
C GLU A 724 34.22 16.23 -6.82
N ILE A 725 33.06 15.99 -6.21
CA ILE A 725 32.75 16.49 -4.89
C ILE A 725 33.77 15.87 -3.92
N PRO A 726 34.64 16.68 -3.28
CA PRO A 726 35.65 16.14 -2.39
C PRO A 726 34.96 15.33 -1.29
N LYS A 727 35.39 14.07 -1.10
CA LYS A 727 34.92 13.28 0.03
C LYS A 727 35.38 13.98 1.31
N LEU A 728 34.44 14.59 2.03
CA LEU A 728 34.63 15.14 3.37
C LEU A 728 35.26 14.05 4.26
N LYS A 729 36.54 14.22 4.63
CA LYS A 729 37.28 13.31 5.50
C LYS A 729 36.66 13.19 6.89
#